data_AF-A0A955NQA7-F1
#
_entry.id   AF-A0A955NQA7-F1
#
_cell.length_a   1.000
_cell.length_b   1.000
_cell.length_c   1.000
_cell.angle_alpha   90.00
_cell.angle_beta   90.00
_cell.angle_gamma   90.00
#
_symmetry.space_group_name_H-M   'P 1'
#
loop_
_entity.id
_entity.type
_entity.pdbx_description
1 polymer ?
#
loop_
_entity_poly.entity_id
_entity_poly.type
_entity_poly.pdbx_seq_one_letter_code
_entity_poly.pdbx_strand_id
1 'polypeptide(L)'
;QEDVAVVAVSPFQSQDLLHTYDQLQSTYASLVENVLSSHPKILPVEIEEAQNLSEELSISGGESIARSSLPYFVRGTYRNEGKGEDRRLNLTMELALGGETLYSSSAESLPPDEIPQYLEEAAREISRKISETGSLEFDPLREAVEMAARGESFRRMGEYEKALSFYESALLVKPELKVYHREAMGLCKVLVHEYLEGSKRTKDSIASGQIGIGYAMRMFDHLEQYMRSIYPGNVQRIFTEISNEMDNPVQRFQGSYDFADPPLEVQEMVNDYVERKQEIFVSFVEEVHSRGWMLPDIASSLLSDLNSFSGFVHSPNGNPKYYDYQLRLLAVAADHPRELFRVVRAIRGVRQKNDRTPEEEKFLSEIEASPYENIRFAWDLVDSLDAPDDRQGLLEELKNLRERINSIPGGTPNIPQELDRKIAKVESLETSSQTTNLKPEPTPEVVVERNERGMRLASIFTFHKETPEVTFKPIRDLGPNPFWGNNFDEWKYGISQWVKLDNGMDLVSTWHALYALDQNGDLDEIYRLSSTERFRTFLITNDYIWIGVISSKPRVLALNPKTMKFIVFDSEEGLPPTTETVSLFALSRGEVLAVGYFDRTWIGKLNVTEQGEKHFELLHEARNTHGPPDEVETAFRPGNIWRFESEDRPGEELIAIHRALSRSPGDNTERSSPLAFVFNLSTGEATLEKVPAPES
;
A
#
# COMPACT_ATOMS: atom_id res chain seq x y z
N GLN A 1 6.12 -26.34 -48.35
CA GLN A 1 6.65 -24.99 -48.10
C GLN A 1 7.89 -25.18 -47.27
N GLU A 2 9.01 -24.55 -47.65
CA GLU A 2 10.17 -24.53 -46.75
C GLU A 2 9.81 -23.66 -45.55
N ASP A 3 10.18 -24.09 -44.34
CA ASP A 3 9.89 -23.36 -43.11
C ASP A 3 10.63 -22.02 -43.13
N VAL A 4 9.87 -20.92 -43.22
CA VAL A 4 10.39 -19.55 -43.09
C VAL A 4 10.52 -19.26 -41.60
N ALA A 5 11.73 -18.90 -41.16
CA ALA A 5 11.97 -18.50 -39.78
C ALA A 5 11.53 -17.04 -39.59
N VAL A 6 10.58 -16.81 -38.68
CA VAL A 6 10.20 -15.47 -38.25
C VAL A 6 11.25 -14.97 -37.26
N VAL A 7 11.75 -13.75 -37.42
CA VAL A 7 12.78 -13.18 -36.55
C VAL A 7 12.35 -11.80 -36.10
N ALA A 8 12.22 -11.59 -34.80
CA ALA A 8 11.93 -10.30 -34.20
C ALA A 8 13.25 -9.62 -33.78
N VAL A 9 13.55 -8.45 -34.34
CA VAL A 9 14.73 -7.67 -33.95
C VAL A 9 14.29 -6.58 -32.97
N SER A 10 14.90 -6.58 -31.77
CA SER A 10 14.60 -5.57 -30.76
C SER A 10 15.38 -4.28 -31.02
N PRO A 11 14.81 -3.10 -30.70
CA PRO A 11 15.63 -1.91 -30.48
C PRO A 11 16.77 -2.25 -29.51
N PHE A 12 18.00 -1.84 -29.85
CA PHE A 12 19.13 -2.09 -28.97
C PHE A 12 18.97 -1.32 -27.67
N GLN A 13 19.27 -1.93 -26.52
CA GLN A 13 19.20 -1.26 -25.23
C GLN A 13 20.45 -0.42 -24.98
N SER A 14 20.27 0.87 -24.70
CA SER A 14 21.34 1.74 -24.23
C SER A 14 21.67 1.43 -22.76
N GLN A 15 22.95 1.24 -22.45
CA GLN A 15 23.47 1.17 -21.08
C GLN A 15 24.06 2.52 -20.63
N ASP A 16 23.87 3.58 -21.42
CA ASP A 16 24.32 4.91 -21.05
C ASP A 16 23.38 5.54 -20.03
N LEU A 17 23.96 6.32 -19.11
CA LEU A 17 23.17 7.11 -18.15
C LEU A 17 22.52 8.35 -18.78
N LEU A 18 22.89 8.70 -20.02
CA LEU A 18 22.42 9.88 -20.73
C LEU A 18 21.71 9.47 -22.03
N HIS A 19 20.58 10.12 -22.30
CA HIS A 19 19.76 9.94 -23.51
C HIS A 19 20.36 10.52 -24.80
N THR A 20 21.68 10.80 -24.83
CA THR A 20 22.33 11.47 -25.97
C THR A 20 22.36 10.60 -27.23
N TYR A 21 22.25 9.28 -27.06
CA TYR A 21 22.45 8.30 -28.12
C TYR A 21 21.24 7.40 -28.35
N ASP A 22 20.08 7.71 -27.80
CA ASP A 22 18.89 6.83 -27.89
C ASP A 22 18.40 6.60 -29.33
N GLN A 23 18.64 7.53 -30.24
CA GLN A 23 18.38 7.35 -31.67
C GLN A 23 19.15 6.15 -32.28
N LEU A 24 20.25 5.71 -31.66
CA LEU A 24 21.04 4.58 -32.13
C LEU A 24 20.36 3.23 -31.85
N GLN A 25 19.44 3.18 -30.88
CA GLN A 25 18.71 1.96 -30.53
C GLN A 25 17.99 1.38 -31.76
N SER A 26 17.19 2.21 -32.44
CA SER A 26 16.48 1.84 -33.68
C SER A 26 17.42 1.75 -34.87
N THR A 27 18.43 2.62 -34.96
CA THR A 27 19.39 2.61 -36.08
C THR A 27 20.13 1.27 -36.17
N TYR A 28 20.60 0.75 -35.04
CA TYR A 28 21.29 -0.55 -34.99
C TYR A 28 20.36 -1.72 -35.25
N ALA A 29 19.12 -1.68 -34.74
CA ALA A 29 18.11 -2.69 -35.06
C ALA A 29 17.83 -2.75 -36.56
N SER A 30 17.60 -1.62 -37.23
CA SER A 30 17.34 -1.58 -38.67
C SER A 30 18.53 -2.07 -39.52
N LEU A 31 19.77 -1.84 -39.09
CA LEU A 31 20.94 -2.42 -39.77
C LEU A 31 20.92 -3.95 -39.72
N VAL A 32 20.61 -4.52 -38.55
CA VAL A 32 20.50 -5.96 -38.37
C VAL A 32 19.32 -6.54 -39.18
N GLU A 33 18.16 -5.89 -39.14
CA GLU A 33 16.97 -6.27 -39.92
C GLU A 33 17.25 -6.33 -41.43
N ASN A 34 17.95 -5.33 -41.97
CA ASN A 34 18.31 -5.27 -43.39
C ASN A 34 19.17 -6.47 -43.81
N VAL A 35 20.12 -6.86 -42.95
CA VAL A 35 20.99 -8.02 -43.22
C VAL A 35 20.20 -9.32 -43.15
N LEU A 36 19.34 -9.47 -42.13
CA LEU A 36 18.49 -10.66 -41.98
C LEU A 36 17.48 -10.80 -43.11
N SER A 37 16.91 -9.68 -43.59
CA SER A 37 15.98 -9.62 -44.72
C SER A 37 16.59 -10.12 -46.04
N SER A 38 17.92 -10.04 -46.17
CA SER A 38 18.61 -10.53 -47.37
C SER A 38 18.65 -12.06 -47.46
N HIS A 39 18.35 -12.76 -46.36
CA HIS A 39 18.35 -14.22 -46.32
C HIS A 39 16.95 -14.76 -46.68
N PRO A 40 16.80 -15.56 -47.76
CA PRO A 40 15.49 -15.92 -48.34
C PRO A 40 14.58 -16.79 -47.46
N LYS A 41 15.09 -17.29 -46.33
CA LYS A 41 14.35 -18.12 -45.36
C LYS A 41 14.11 -17.43 -44.02
N ILE A 42 14.43 -16.14 -43.92
CA ILE A 42 14.24 -15.35 -42.72
C ILE A 42 13.27 -14.22 -43.06
N LEU A 43 12.20 -14.12 -42.28
CA LEU A 43 11.27 -13.01 -42.31
C LEU A 43 11.50 -12.19 -41.04
N PRO A 44 12.26 -11.09 -41.11
CA PRO A 44 12.30 -10.15 -40.01
C PRO A 44 10.96 -9.45 -39.90
N VAL A 45 10.44 -9.38 -38.68
CA VAL A 45 9.19 -8.69 -38.34
C VAL A 45 9.45 -7.77 -37.16
N GLU A 46 8.62 -6.74 -37.02
CA GLU A 46 8.64 -5.93 -35.80
C GLU A 46 8.29 -6.79 -34.59
N ILE A 47 8.79 -6.44 -33.39
CA ILE A 47 8.46 -7.18 -32.17
C ILE A 47 6.95 -7.27 -31.95
N GLU A 48 6.25 -6.16 -32.14
CA GLU A 48 4.80 -6.08 -31.99
C GLU A 48 4.10 -7.02 -32.99
N GLU A 49 4.61 -7.10 -34.23
CA GLU A 49 4.10 -8.02 -35.23
C GLU A 49 4.41 -9.49 -34.89
N ALA A 50 5.62 -9.80 -34.43
CA ALA A 50 5.96 -11.15 -33.93
C ALA A 50 5.09 -11.56 -32.75
N GLN A 51 4.77 -10.62 -31.85
CA GLN A 51 3.87 -10.84 -30.72
C GLN A 51 2.45 -11.10 -31.22
N ASN A 52 1.91 -10.25 -32.09
CA ASN A 52 0.59 -10.43 -32.70
C ASN A 52 0.49 -11.77 -33.44
N LEU A 53 1.53 -12.20 -34.15
CA LEU A 53 1.59 -13.52 -34.78
C LEU A 53 1.58 -14.65 -33.73
N SER A 54 2.34 -14.50 -32.65
CA SER A 54 2.33 -15.47 -31.54
C SER A 54 0.96 -15.54 -30.85
N GLU A 55 0.27 -14.40 -30.72
CA GLU A 55 -1.08 -14.28 -30.17
C GLU A 55 -2.12 -14.97 -31.05
N GLU A 56 -2.13 -14.68 -32.35
CA GLU A 56 -3.06 -15.30 -33.31
C GLU A 56 -2.91 -16.84 -33.30
N LEU A 57 -1.68 -17.33 -33.17
CA LEU A 57 -1.38 -18.77 -33.07
C LEU A 57 -1.89 -19.39 -31.77
N SER A 58 -1.84 -18.66 -30.65
CA SER A 58 -2.34 -19.15 -29.37
C SER A 58 -3.88 -19.26 -29.32
N ILE A 59 -4.58 -18.34 -29.99
CA ILE A 59 -6.05 -18.25 -29.97
C ILE A 59 -6.70 -19.24 -30.94
N SER A 60 -6.05 -19.52 -32.08
CA SER A 60 -6.65 -20.26 -33.20
C SER A 60 -6.79 -21.79 -32.98
N GLY A 61 -6.46 -22.33 -31.81
CA GLY A 61 -6.94 -23.65 -31.39
C GLY A 61 -6.46 -24.85 -32.23
N GLY A 62 -5.44 -24.68 -33.06
CA GLY A 62 -4.51 -25.78 -33.40
C GLY A 62 -4.90 -26.80 -34.48
N GLU A 63 -5.85 -26.56 -35.40
CA GLU A 63 -6.13 -27.59 -36.44
C GLU A 63 -5.75 -27.27 -37.90
N SER A 64 -5.33 -26.05 -38.30
CA SER A 64 -4.90 -25.90 -39.71
C SER A 64 -3.86 -24.84 -40.07
N ILE A 65 -3.44 -23.96 -39.15
CA ILE A 65 -2.29 -23.08 -39.44
C ILE A 65 -1.03 -23.86 -39.09
N ALA A 66 -0.34 -24.32 -40.14
CA ALA A 66 0.84 -25.16 -40.05
C ALA A 66 1.88 -24.57 -39.10
N ARG A 67 2.09 -25.25 -37.96
CA ARG A 67 3.25 -25.21 -37.04
C ARG A 67 4.28 -24.12 -37.36
N SER A 68 3.91 -22.85 -37.19
CA SER A 68 4.87 -21.77 -37.25
C SER A 68 5.80 -21.93 -36.05
N SER A 69 7.08 -22.12 -36.33
CA SER A 69 8.12 -22.10 -35.31
C SER A 69 8.03 -20.78 -34.55
N LEU A 70 8.30 -20.82 -33.25
CA LEU A 70 8.50 -19.62 -32.43
C LEU A 70 9.37 -18.58 -33.17
N PRO A 71 9.05 -17.28 -33.09
CA PRO A 71 9.94 -16.27 -33.62
C PRO A 71 11.27 -16.33 -32.85
N TYR A 72 12.36 -16.22 -33.60
CA TYR A 72 13.67 -15.95 -33.01
C TYR A 72 13.74 -14.50 -32.58
N PHE A 73 14.37 -14.21 -31.45
CA PHE A 73 14.59 -12.85 -30.99
C PHE A 73 16.06 -12.48 -31.15
N VAL A 74 16.31 -11.39 -31.87
CA VAL A 74 17.63 -10.74 -31.87
C VAL A 74 17.58 -9.56 -30.91
N ARG A 75 18.45 -9.61 -29.90
CA ARG A 75 18.57 -8.61 -28.84
C ARG A 75 19.94 -7.95 -28.95
N GLY A 76 20.03 -6.68 -28.61
CA GLY A 76 21.29 -5.98 -28.60
C GLY A 76 21.39 -5.00 -27.45
N THR A 77 22.59 -4.81 -26.92
CA THR A 77 22.89 -3.77 -25.92
C THR A 77 24.12 -2.99 -26.36
N TYR A 78 24.19 -1.71 -26.06
CA TYR A 78 25.41 -0.94 -26.26
C TYR A 78 25.68 0.03 -25.11
N ARG A 79 26.95 0.40 -24.95
CA ARG A 79 27.42 1.45 -24.05
C ARG A 79 28.42 2.33 -24.77
N ASN A 80 28.27 3.65 -24.69
CA ASN A 80 29.21 4.61 -25.23
C ASN A 80 30.24 5.02 -24.17
N GLU A 81 31.49 5.07 -24.58
CA GLU A 81 32.62 5.58 -23.80
C GLU A 81 33.29 6.72 -24.58
N GLY A 82 33.74 7.77 -23.91
CA GLY A 82 34.35 8.93 -24.56
C GLY A 82 33.35 9.86 -25.27
N LYS A 83 33.87 10.84 -26.03
CA LYS A 83 33.08 11.83 -26.80
C LYS A 83 33.80 12.18 -28.10
N GLY A 84 33.05 12.66 -29.10
CA GLY A 84 33.62 13.12 -30.37
C GLY A 84 34.34 11.99 -31.11
N GLU A 85 35.56 12.25 -31.58
CA GLU A 85 36.41 11.27 -32.29
C GLU A 85 36.96 10.18 -31.36
N ASP A 86 37.03 10.44 -30.06
CA ASP A 86 37.46 9.46 -29.04
C ASP A 86 36.31 8.56 -28.57
N ARG A 87 35.11 8.72 -29.14
CA ARG A 87 33.95 7.87 -28.80
C ARG A 87 34.25 6.42 -29.16
N ARG A 88 33.98 5.50 -28.25
CA ARG A 88 34.09 4.05 -28.43
C ARG A 88 32.82 3.38 -27.91
N LEU A 89 32.49 2.20 -28.43
CA LEU A 89 31.31 1.44 -28.01
C LEU A 89 31.65 0.04 -27.57
N ASN A 90 31.01 -0.38 -26.47
CA ASN A 90 30.89 -1.78 -26.10
C ASN A 90 29.52 -2.24 -26.59
N LEU A 91 29.48 -3.25 -27.45
CA LEU A 91 28.26 -3.71 -28.09
C LEU A 91 28.12 -5.23 -27.92
N THR A 92 26.94 -5.69 -27.52
CA THR A 92 26.60 -7.11 -27.42
C THR A 92 25.35 -7.38 -28.26
N MET A 93 25.33 -8.48 -29.01
CA MET A 93 24.17 -8.96 -29.75
C MET A 93 23.93 -10.43 -29.47
N GLU A 94 22.68 -10.79 -29.21
CA GLU A 94 22.25 -12.13 -28.81
C GLU A 94 21.11 -12.62 -29.68
N LEU A 95 21.17 -13.88 -30.09
CA LEU A 95 20.05 -14.63 -30.66
C LEU A 95 19.46 -15.50 -29.57
N ALA A 96 18.16 -15.35 -29.34
CA ALA A 96 17.41 -16.13 -28.38
C ALA A 96 16.20 -16.82 -29.04
N LEU A 97 15.84 -18.01 -28.57
CA LEU A 97 14.63 -18.72 -28.98
C LEU A 97 14.00 -19.38 -27.75
N GLY A 98 12.75 -19.03 -27.42
CA GLY A 98 12.10 -19.44 -26.16
C GLY A 98 13.04 -19.18 -24.97
N GLY A 99 13.57 -17.96 -24.91
CA GLY A 99 14.98 -17.59 -24.72
C GLY A 99 15.91 -18.49 -23.94
N GLU A 100 16.26 -19.56 -24.62
CA GLU A 100 17.65 -20.00 -24.64
C GLU A 100 18.45 -19.06 -25.54
N THR A 101 19.58 -18.56 -25.04
CA THR A 101 20.54 -17.83 -25.88
C THR A 101 21.26 -18.84 -26.77
N LEU A 102 20.92 -18.85 -28.06
CA LEU A 102 21.49 -19.74 -29.07
C LEU A 102 22.84 -19.24 -29.59
N TYR A 103 23.03 -17.93 -29.59
CA TYR A 103 24.26 -17.27 -30.05
C TYR A 103 24.42 -15.94 -29.34
N SER A 104 25.67 -15.56 -29.04
CA SER A 104 26.02 -14.25 -28.49
C SER A 104 27.34 -13.80 -29.09
N SER A 105 27.41 -12.51 -29.42
CA SER A 105 28.59 -11.84 -29.95
C SER A 105 28.78 -10.52 -29.21
N SER A 106 29.99 -10.26 -28.74
CA SER A 106 30.35 -9.01 -28.08
C SER A 106 31.61 -8.40 -28.68
N ALA A 107 31.65 -7.08 -28.76
CA ALA A 107 32.84 -6.32 -29.11
C ALA A 107 33.02 -5.15 -28.15
N GLU A 108 34.27 -4.93 -27.75
CA GLU A 108 34.66 -3.89 -26.79
C GLU A 108 35.43 -2.79 -27.52
N SER A 109 35.20 -1.55 -27.08
CA SER A 109 35.92 -0.38 -27.57
C SER A 109 35.89 -0.19 -29.10
N LEU A 110 34.76 -0.50 -29.76
CA LEU A 110 34.58 -0.30 -31.20
C LEU A 110 34.52 1.20 -31.57
N PRO A 111 35.29 1.68 -32.56
CA PRO A 111 35.12 3.01 -33.08
C PRO A 111 33.81 3.10 -33.90
N PRO A 112 33.14 4.28 -33.98
CA PRO A 112 31.80 4.38 -34.55
C PRO A 112 31.68 3.96 -36.02
N ASP A 113 32.76 4.08 -36.79
CA ASP A 113 32.84 3.71 -38.21
C ASP A 113 32.97 2.20 -38.46
N GLU A 114 33.40 1.42 -37.46
CA GLU A 114 33.49 -0.05 -37.54
C GLU A 114 32.18 -0.76 -37.13
N ILE A 115 31.24 -0.05 -36.48
CA ILE A 115 29.99 -0.64 -35.98
C ILE A 115 29.12 -1.27 -37.07
N PRO A 116 28.89 -0.64 -38.24
CA PRO A 116 28.07 -1.26 -39.28
C PRO A 116 28.64 -2.60 -39.74
N GLN A 117 29.95 -2.69 -39.94
CA GLN A 117 30.61 -3.93 -40.33
C GLN A 117 30.45 -5.01 -39.27
N TYR A 118 30.66 -4.67 -38.00
CA TYR A 118 30.47 -5.61 -36.89
C TYR A 118 29.03 -6.15 -36.82
N LEU A 119 28.03 -5.26 -36.92
CA LEU A 119 26.61 -5.65 -36.90
C LEU A 119 26.25 -6.54 -38.10
N GLU A 120 26.78 -6.23 -39.29
CA GLU A 120 26.59 -7.07 -40.48
C GLU A 120 27.16 -8.48 -40.31
N GLU A 121 28.40 -8.59 -39.81
CA GLU A 121 29.07 -9.86 -39.60
C GLU A 121 28.33 -10.72 -38.57
N ALA A 122 27.95 -10.12 -37.44
CA ALA A 122 27.22 -10.81 -36.39
C ALA A 122 25.79 -11.19 -36.82
N ALA A 123 25.11 -10.37 -37.64
CA ALA A 123 23.79 -10.70 -38.18
C ALA A 123 23.84 -11.85 -39.20
N ARG A 124 24.90 -11.95 -40.02
CA ARG A 124 25.12 -13.11 -40.91
C ARG A 124 25.33 -14.39 -40.13
N GLU A 125 26.07 -14.32 -39.03
CA GLU A 125 26.28 -15.47 -38.14
C GLU A 125 24.97 -15.90 -37.45
N ILE A 126 24.15 -14.94 -37.02
CA ILE A 126 22.78 -15.21 -36.53
C ILE A 126 21.94 -15.93 -37.58
N SER A 127 21.96 -15.46 -38.83
CA SER A 127 21.21 -16.09 -39.93
C SER A 127 21.64 -17.54 -40.17
N ARG A 128 22.95 -17.82 -40.07
CA ARG A 128 23.49 -19.19 -40.13
C ARG A 128 22.98 -20.03 -38.96
N LYS A 129 22.99 -19.50 -37.74
CA LYS A 129 22.53 -20.19 -36.52
C LYS A 129 21.05 -20.54 -36.55
N ILE A 130 20.22 -19.64 -37.06
CA ILE A 130 18.78 -19.89 -37.27
C ILE A 130 18.59 -21.08 -38.22
N SER A 131 19.38 -21.15 -39.30
CA SER A 131 19.31 -22.25 -40.26
C SER A 131 19.78 -23.60 -39.68
N GLU A 132 20.66 -23.58 -38.66
CA GLU A 132 21.18 -24.78 -37.99
C GLU A 132 20.27 -25.32 -36.88
N THR A 133 19.59 -24.42 -36.14
CA THR A 133 18.86 -24.79 -34.91
C THR A 133 17.57 -25.55 -35.19
N GLY A 134 16.89 -25.24 -36.30
CA GLY A 134 15.57 -25.80 -36.60
C GLY A 134 14.48 -25.26 -35.66
N SER A 135 13.28 -25.85 -35.71
CA SER A 135 12.15 -25.43 -34.86
C SER A 135 12.26 -26.06 -33.47
N LEU A 136 12.33 -25.24 -32.42
CA LEU A 136 12.15 -25.69 -31.04
C LEU A 136 10.65 -25.80 -30.71
N GLU A 137 10.32 -26.71 -29.79
CA GLU A 137 8.97 -26.82 -29.24
C GLU A 137 8.64 -25.58 -28.39
N PHE A 138 7.45 -25.02 -28.57
CA PHE A 138 7.00 -23.82 -27.87
C PHE A 138 6.68 -24.12 -26.40
N ASP A 139 7.38 -23.46 -25.47
CA ASP A 139 7.02 -23.40 -24.05
C ASP A 139 6.43 -22.02 -23.70
N PRO A 140 5.09 -21.88 -23.67
CA PRO A 140 4.45 -20.60 -23.41
C PRO A 140 4.77 -20.03 -22.02
N LEU A 141 5.04 -20.87 -21.00
CA LEU A 141 5.38 -20.35 -19.68
C LEU A 141 6.75 -19.67 -19.69
N ARG A 142 7.75 -20.32 -20.31
CA ARG A 142 9.08 -19.75 -20.43
C ARG A 142 9.08 -18.43 -21.20
N GLU A 143 8.35 -18.37 -22.31
CA GLU A 143 8.22 -17.16 -23.12
C GLU A 143 7.60 -16.00 -22.33
N ALA A 144 6.50 -16.26 -21.62
CA ALA A 144 5.86 -15.24 -20.78
C ALA A 144 6.81 -14.72 -19.67
N VAL A 145 7.60 -15.60 -19.05
CA VAL A 145 8.58 -15.22 -18.01
C VAL A 145 9.65 -14.30 -18.58
N GLU A 146 10.11 -14.55 -19.79
CA GLU A 146 11.12 -13.71 -20.42
C GLU A 146 10.58 -12.36 -20.87
N MET A 147 9.38 -12.32 -21.42
CA MET A 147 8.70 -11.06 -21.74
C MET A 147 8.58 -10.20 -20.48
N ALA A 148 8.13 -10.77 -19.37
CA ALA A 148 8.05 -10.05 -18.10
C ALA A 148 9.42 -9.59 -17.57
N ALA A 149 10.48 -10.40 -17.73
CA ALA A 149 11.84 -10.00 -17.35
C ALA A 149 12.35 -8.78 -18.16
N ARG A 150 11.96 -8.67 -19.43
CA ARG A 150 12.21 -7.46 -20.23
C ARG A 150 11.38 -6.29 -19.75
N GLY A 151 10.09 -6.50 -19.45
CA GLY A 151 9.21 -5.49 -18.86
C GLY A 151 9.79 -4.90 -17.57
N GLU A 152 10.32 -5.76 -16.69
CA GLU A 152 11.03 -5.34 -15.48
C GLU A 152 12.28 -4.51 -15.76
N SER A 153 13.03 -4.83 -16.82
CA SER A 153 14.22 -4.06 -17.21
C SER A 153 13.83 -2.65 -17.68
N PHE A 154 12.78 -2.52 -18.49
CA PHE A 154 12.24 -1.21 -18.91
C PHE A 154 11.68 -0.42 -17.72
N ARG A 155 10.99 -1.08 -16.80
CA ARG A 155 10.47 -0.44 -15.58
C ARG A 155 11.60 0.19 -14.76
N ARG A 156 12.74 -0.49 -14.61
CA ARG A 156 13.91 0.04 -13.90
C ARG A 156 14.57 1.24 -14.58
N MET A 157 14.41 1.38 -15.89
CA MET A 157 14.87 2.53 -16.66
C MET A 157 13.87 3.70 -16.63
N GLY A 158 12.69 3.54 -16.02
CA GLY A 158 11.62 4.53 -16.03
C GLY A 158 10.78 4.55 -17.32
N GLU A 159 10.99 3.60 -18.23
CA GLU A 159 10.29 3.48 -19.52
C GLU A 159 8.98 2.70 -19.33
N TYR A 160 8.03 3.29 -18.59
CA TYR A 160 6.85 2.58 -18.07
C TYR A 160 5.90 2.06 -19.15
N GLU A 161 5.73 2.78 -20.27
CA GLU A 161 4.86 2.34 -21.37
C GLU A 161 5.39 1.07 -22.04
N LYS A 162 6.70 1.04 -22.32
CA LYS A 162 7.37 -0.15 -22.85
C LYS A 162 7.35 -1.29 -21.84
N ALA A 163 7.54 -0.99 -20.56
CA ALA A 163 7.42 -1.99 -19.51
C ALA A 163 6.03 -2.63 -19.52
N LEU A 164 4.98 -1.82 -19.62
CA LEU A 164 3.59 -2.28 -19.63
C LEU A 164 3.32 -3.18 -20.84
N SER A 165 3.75 -2.79 -22.04
CA SER A 165 3.54 -3.61 -23.23
C SER A 165 4.17 -4.99 -23.09
N PHE A 166 5.37 -5.12 -22.52
CA PHE A 166 5.99 -6.42 -22.27
C PHE A 166 5.23 -7.28 -21.24
N TYR A 167 4.69 -6.68 -20.18
CA TYR A 167 3.83 -7.42 -19.24
C TYR A 167 2.51 -7.84 -19.88
N GLU A 168 1.89 -6.97 -20.68
CA GLU A 168 0.68 -7.29 -21.45
C GLU A 168 0.94 -8.44 -22.43
N SER A 169 2.06 -8.43 -23.18
CA SER A 169 2.45 -9.54 -24.06
C SER A 169 2.68 -10.84 -23.29
N ALA A 170 3.32 -10.78 -22.11
CA ALA A 170 3.49 -11.95 -21.26
C ALA A 170 2.14 -12.56 -20.84
N LEU A 171 1.17 -11.70 -20.52
CA LEU A 171 -0.18 -12.09 -20.14
C LEU A 171 -1.02 -12.59 -21.32
N LEU A 172 -0.73 -12.18 -22.55
CA LEU A 172 -1.37 -12.73 -23.74
C LEU A 172 -0.92 -14.18 -23.99
N VAL A 173 0.37 -14.47 -23.77
CA VAL A 173 0.90 -15.84 -23.86
C VAL A 173 0.38 -16.71 -22.70
N LYS A 174 0.33 -16.16 -21.48
CA LYS A 174 -0.11 -16.86 -20.26
C LYS A 174 -1.00 -15.98 -19.37
N PRO A 175 -2.32 -15.92 -19.64
CA PRO A 175 -3.26 -15.07 -18.91
C PRO A 175 -3.37 -15.40 -17.42
N GLU A 176 -3.08 -16.63 -17.02
CA GLU A 176 -3.17 -17.08 -15.62
C GLU A 176 -2.06 -16.52 -14.70
N LEU A 177 -1.05 -15.81 -15.23
CA LEU A 177 0.10 -15.32 -14.47
C LEU A 177 -0.20 -14.04 -13.68
N LYS A 178 -0.83 -14.24 -12.51
CA LYS A 178 -1.27 -13.17 -11.59
C LYS A 178 -0.21 -12.12 -11.25
N VAL A 179 1.04 -12.56 -11.11
CA VAL A 179 2.14 -11.65 -10.78
C VAL A 179 2.26 -10.57 -11.86
N TYR A 180 2.10 -10.92 -13.14
CA TYR A 180 2.20 -9.97 -14.24
C TYR A 180 0.98 -9.06 -14.35
N HIS A 181 -0.23 -9.53 -14.01
CA HIS A 181 -1.39 -8.64 -13.87
C HIS A 181 -1.14 -7.57 -12.81
N ARG A 182 -0.53 -7.95 -11.68
CA ARG A 182 -0.18 -7.01 -10.62
C ARG A 182 0.86 -5.98 -11.06
N GLU A 183 1.92 -6.41 -11.73
CA GLU A 183 2.93 -5.49 -12.26
C GLU A 183 2.33 -4.54 -13.30
N ALA A 184 1.51 -5.05 -14.21
CA ALA A 184 0.81 -4.25 -15.22
C ALA A 184 -0.13 -3.20 -14.58
N MET A 185 -0.90 -3.57 -13.55
CA MET A 185 -1.71 -2.61 -12.77
C MET A 185 -0.83 -1.50 -12.15
N GLY A 186 0.30 -1.88 -11.55
CA GLY A 186 1.24 -0.93 -10.95
C GLY A 186 1.78 0.08 -11.97
N LEU A 187 2.10 -0.39 -13.18
CA LEU A 187 2.57 0.47 -14.28
C LEU A 187 1.46 1.37 -14.82
N CYS A 188 0.25 0.84 -15.04
CA CYS A 188 -0.90 1.65 -15.44
C CYS A 188 -1.15 2.79 -14.44
N LYS A 189 -1.03 2.53 -13.13
CA LYS A 189 -1.16 3.58 -12.10
C LYS A 189 -0.13 4.69 -12.25
N VAL A 190 1.14 4.34 -12.49
CA VAL A 190 2.21 5.32 -12.71
C VAL A 190 1.91 6.16 -13.95
N LEU A 191 1.51 5.52 -15.05
CA LEU A 191 1.17 6.19 -16.30
C LEU A 191 -0.06 7.10 -16.15
N VAL A 192 -1.11 6.64 -15.47
CA VAL A 192 -2.26 7.49 -15.11
C VAL A 192 -1.79 8.74 -14.38
N HIS A 193 -0.91 8.60 -13.38
CA HIS A 193 -0.38 9.74 -12.64
C HIS A 193 0.42 10.69 -13.54
N GLU A 194 1.33 10.17 -14.35
CA GLU A 194 2.18 10.95 -15.24
C GLU A 194 1.35 11.76 -16.25
N TYR A 195 0.40 11.12 -16.93
CA TYR A 195 -0.43 11.76 -17.93
C TYR A 195 -1.45 12.74 -17.32
N LEU A 196 -2.04 12.43 -16.17
CA LEU A 196 -3.00 13.32 -15.50
C LEU A 196 -2.33 14.47 -14.74
N GLU A 197 -1.09 14.33 -14.29
CA GLU A 197 -0.35 15.47 -13.74
C GLU A 197 0.28 16.33 -14.84
N GLY A 198 0.73 15.72 -15.94
CA GLY A 198 1.19 16.42 -17.13
C GLY A 198 0.10 17.31 -17.72
N SER A 199 -1.15 16.82 -17.74
CA SER A 199 -2.29 17.56 -18.27
C SER A 199 -2.58 18.87 -17.50
N LYS A 200 -2.24 18.95 -16.20
CA LYS A 200 -2.37 20.19 -15.42
C LYS A 200 -1.49 21.33 -15.91
N ARG A 201 -0.42 21.02 -16.65
CA ARG A 201 0.67 21.97 -16.94
C ARG A 201 0.70 22.49 -18.37
N THR A 202 -0.02 21.86 -19.30
CA THR A 202 0.12 22.15 -20.74
C THR A 202 -1.21 22.49 -21.39
N LYS A 203 -1.17 23.18 -22.54
CA LYS A 203 -2.36 23.42 -23.38
C LYS A 203 -2.87 22.14 -24.05
N ASP A 204 -2.05 21.10 -24.12
CA ASP A 204 -2.39 19.76 -24.65
C ASP A 204 -3.03 18.85 -23.59
N SER A 205 -3.70 19.47 -22.62
CA SER A 205 -4.24 18.80 -21.44
C SER A 205 -5.31 17.75 -21.80
N ILE A 206 -6.11 17.98 -22.85
CA ILE A 206 -7.17 17.03 -23.25
C ILE A 206 -6.57 15.70 -23.73
N ALA A 207 -5.59 15.74 -24.64
CA ALA A 207 -4.98 14.52 -25.18
C ALA A 207 -4.27 13.71 -24.09
N SER A 208 -3.53 14.38 -23.20
CA SER A 208 -2.89 13.73 -22.04
C SER A 208 -3.94 13.13 -21.10
N GLY A 209 -5.04 13.83 -20.88
CA GLY A 209 -6.19 13.35 -20.11
C GLY A 209 -6.80 12.07 -20.67
N GLN A 210 -7.02 12.02 -21.99
CA GLN A 210 -7.56 10.85 -22.69
C GLN A 210 -6.61 9.64 -22.58
N ILE A 211 -5.31 9.86 -22.75
CA ILE A 211 -4.30 8.81 -22.57
C ILE A 211 -4.32 8.29 -21.13
N GLY A 212 -4.35 9.20 -20.14
CA GLY A 212 -4.45 8.84 -18.73
C GLY A 212 -5.68 8.01 -18.40
N ILE A 213 -6.86 8.36 -18.92
CA ILE A 213 -8.08 7.56 -18.76
C ILE A 213 -7.95 6.19 -19.45
N GLY A 214 -7.33 6.13 -20.63
CA GLY A 214 -7.04 4.87 -21.32
C GLY A 214 -6.21 3.89 -20.46
N TYR A 215 -5.16 4.38 -19.81
CA TYR A 215 -4.38 3.55 -18.87
C TYR A 215 -5.19 3.15 -17.62
N ALA A 216 -6.08 4.01 -17.15
CA ALA A 216 -6.95 3.69 -16.03
C ALA A 216 -7.94 2.55 -16.38
N MET A 217 -8.43 2.51 -17.62
CA MET A 217 -9.26 1.40 -18.13
C MET A 217 -8.47 0.10 -18.25
N ARG A 218 -7.24 0.15 -18.79
CA ARG A 218 -6.37 -1.03 -18.85
C ARG A 218 -6.04 -1.61 -17.48
N MET A 219 -5.81 -0.74 -16.49
CA MET A 219 -5.65 -1.14 -15.08
C MET A 219 -6.83 -1.97 -14.60
N PHE A 220 -8.05 -1.60 -14.99
CA PHE A 220 -9.28 -2.33 -14.63
C PHE A 220 -9.38 -3.69 -15.29
N ASP A 221 -8.98 -3.82 -16.56
CA ASP A 221 -8.98 -5.11 -17.22
C ASP A 221 -7.99 -6.07 -16.53
N HIS A 222 -6.81 -5.59 -16.13
CA HIS A 222 -5.86 -6.39 -15.36
C HIS A 222 -6.34 -6.71 -13.95
N LEU A 223 -7.02 -5.77 -13.29
CA LEU A 223 -7.64 -6.01 -11.99
C LEU A 223 -8.72 -7.10 -12.09
N GLU A 224 -9.58 -7.04 -13.10
CA GLU A 224 -10.62 -8.05 -13.31
C GLU A 224 -10.01 -9.45 -13.51
N GLN A 225 -9.00 -9.57 -14.37
CA GLN A 225 -8.31 -10.84 -14.59
C GLN A 225 -7.56 -11.31 -13.34
N TYR A 226 -6.89 -10.39 -12.64
CA TYR A 226 -6.24 -10.67 -11.37
C TYR A 226 -7.24 -11.26 -10.40
N MET A 227 -8.43 -10.65 -10.23
CA MET A 227 -9.49 -11.09 -9.32
C MET A 227 -10.06 -12.46 -9.65
N ARG A 228 -10.36 -12.74 -10.93
CA ARG A 228 -10.90 -14.05 -11.37
C ARG A 228 -10.01 -15.22 -10.95
N SER A 229 -8.72 -14.96 -10.81
CA SER A 229 -7.73 -15.97 -10.49
C SER A 229 -7.63 -16.33 -8.99
N ILE A 230 -8.28 -15.63 -8.06
CA ILE A 230 -7.89 -15.61 -6.63
C ILE A 230 -8.60 -16.64 -5.72
N TYR A 231 -7.91 -17.00 -4.63
CA TYR A 231 -8.28 -17.88 -3.51
C TYR A 231 -8.77 -17.07 -2.28
N PRO A 232 -9.53 -17.67 -1.35
CA PRO A 232 -10.27 -16.96 -0.28
C PRO A 232 -9.41 -16.13 0.69
N GLY A 233 -8.12 -16.40 0.83
CA GLY A 233 -7.26 -15.75 1.82
C GLY A 233 -6.92 -14.28 1.56
N ASN A 234 -7.23 -13.73 0.38
CA ASN A 234 -6.79 -12.38 -0.02
C ASN A 234 -7.94 -11.39 -0.28
N VAL A 235 -9.19 -11.76 -0.05
CA VAL A 235 -10.38 -10.95 -0.43
C VAL A 235 -10.32 -9.53 0.17
N GLN A 236 -9.97 -9.39 1.45
CA GLN A 236 -9.85 -8.09 2.11
C GLN A 236 -8.77 -7.21 1.46
N ARG A 237 -7.60 -7.80 1.14
CA ARG A 237 -6.48 -7.07 0.53
C ARG A 237 -6.86 -6.55 -0.85
N ILE A 238 -7.49 -7.40 -1.65
CA ILE A 238 -8.00 -7.03 -2.97
C ILE A 238 -9.04 -5.93 -2.84
N PHE A 239 -9.99 -6.05 -1.91
CA PHE A 239 -10.98 -5.02 -1.67
C PHE A 239 -10.34 -3.67 -1.37
N THR A 240 -9.30 -3.65 -0.52
CA THR A 240 -8.53 -2.43 -0.22
C THR A 240 -7.76 -1.91 -1.43
N GLU A 241 -7.14 -2.79 -2.23
CA GLU A 241 -6.47 -2.41 -3.49
C GLU A 241 -7.50 -1.79 -4.46
N ILE A 242 -8.67 -2.40 -4.64
CA ILE A 242 -9.76 -1.87 -5.47
C ILE A 242 -10.18 -0.48 -4.98
N SER A 243 -10.56 -0.35 -3.71
CA SER A 243 -11.08 0.91 -3.15
C SER A 243 -10.06 2.05 -3.26
N ASN A 244 -8.80 1.82 -2.87
CA ASN A 244 -7.76 2.85 -2.90
C ASN A 244 -7.33 3.25 -4.32
N GLU A 245 -7.23 2.28 -5.23
CA GLU A 245 -6.72 2.54 -6.58
C GLU A 245 -7.79 3.13 -7.51
N MET A 246 -9.07 2.88 -7.21
CA MET A 246 -10.18 3.30 -8.05
C MET A 246 -10.64 4.76 -7.85
N ASP A 247 -10.47 5.36 -6.67
CA ASP A 247 -11.06 6.67 -6.36
C ASP A 247 -10.23 7.86 -6.87
N ASN A 248 -8.95 7.63 -7.15
CA ASN A 248 -7.98 8.69 -7.36
C ASN A 248 -7.99 9.35 -8.75
N PRO A 249 -8.12 8.60 -9.87
CA PRO A 249 -7.94 9.19 -11.21
C PRO A 249 -9.02 10.21 -11.57
N VAL A 250 -10.31 9.91 -11.31
CA VAL A 250 -11.43 10.80 -11.65
C VAL A 250 -11.45 12.04 -10.77
N GLN A 251 -11.21 11.91 -9.46
CA GLN A 251 -11.13 13.06 -8.57
C GLN A 251 -9.98 13.99 -8.96
N ARG A 252 -8.82 13.43 -9.31
CA ARG A 252 -7.69 14.21 -9.81
C ARG A 252 -7.97 14.84 -11.16
N PHE A 253 -8.67 14.14 -12.04
CA PHE A 253 -9.11 14.68 -13.32
C PHE A 253 -10.06 15.86 -13.10
N GLN A 254 -11.15 15.68 -12.36
CA GLN A 254 -12.13 16.73 -12.06
C GLN A 254 -11.51 17.92 -11.32
N GLY A 255 -10.62 17.68 -10.36
CA GLY A 255 -9.92 18.75 -9.64
C GLY A 255 -8.81 19.44 -10.44
N SER A 256 -8.43 18.92 -11.62
CA SER A 256 -7.37 19.48 -12.45
C SER A 256 -7.83 20.48 -13.50
N TYR A 257 -9.12 20.47 -13.86
CA TYR A 257 -9.66 21.36 -14.89
C TYR A 257 -10.57 22.42 -14.27
N ASP A 258 -10.22 23.68 -14.48
CA ASP A 258 -11.05 24.86 -14.17
C ASP A 258 -12.12 25.10 -15.26
N PHE A 259 -12.43 24.08 -16.07
CA PHE A 259 -13.51 24.13 -17.03
C PHE A 259 -14.80 23.75 -16.31
N ALA A 260 -15.72 24.72 -16.21
CA ALA A 260 -17.09 24.45 -15.81
C ALA A 260 -17.75 23.35 -16.69
N ASP A 261 -17.26 23.16 -17.93
CA ASP A 261 -17.75 22.17 -18.89
C ASP A 261 -16.58 21.52 -19.68
N PRO A 262 -16.09 20.31 -19.31
CA PRO A 262 -15.12 19.58 -20.13
C PRO A 262 -15.73 19.16 -21.48
N PRO A 263 -14.92 18.94 -22.54
CA PRO A 263 -15.43 18.45 -23.84
C PRO A 263 -16.28 17.18 -23.69
N LEU A 264 -17.31 17.03 -24.52
CA LEU A 264 -18.25 15.91 -24.45
C LEU A 264 -17.53 14.56 -24.53
N GLU A 265 -16.50 14.42 -25.37
CA GLU A 265 -15.75 13.15 -25.48
C GLU A 265 -15.07 12.77 -24.16
N VAL A 266 -14.56 13.77 -23.41
CA VAL A 266 -13.94 13.55 -22.11
C VAL A 266 -15.00 13.18 -21.06
N GLN A 267 -16.17 13.81 -21.11
CA GLN A 267 -17.29 13.46 -20.22
C GLN A 267 -17.75 12.02 -20.45
N GLU A 268 -17.88 11.60 -21.70
CA GLU A 268 -18.23 10.23 -22.07
C GLU A 268 -17.19 9.23 -21.56
N MET A 269 -15.89 9.51 -21.76
CA MET A 269 -14.82 8.64 -21.24
C MET A 269 -14.80 8.53 -19.70
N VAL A 270 -15.05 9.63 -18.99
CA VAL A 270 -15.14 9.61 -17.52
C VAL A 270 -16.37 8.81 -17.07
N ASN A 271 -17.50 8.96 -17.76
CA ASN A 271 -18.71 8.18 -17.45
C ASN A 271 -18.47 6.69 -17.70
N ASP A 272 -17.86 6.32 -18.83
CA ASP A 272 -17.48 4.94 -19.14
C ASP A 272 -16.56 4.36 -18.07
N TYR A 273 -15.59 5.15 -17.59
CA TYR A 273 -14.67 4.75 -16.52
C TYR A 273 -15.41 4.47 -15.22
N VAL A 274 -16.32 5.37 -14.82
CA VAL A 274 -17.12 5.22 -13.60
C VAL A 274 -18.06 4.01 -13.70
N GLU A 275 -18.69 3.80 -14.86
CA GLU A 275 -19.55 2.63 -15.10
C GLU A 275 -18.75 1.33 -15.03
N ARG A 276 -17.61 1.25 -15.72
CA ARG A 276 -16.75 0.05 -15.74
C ARG A 276 -16.23 -0.29 -14.35
N LYS A 277 -15.81 0.74 -13.61
CA LYS A 277 -15.40 0.63 -12.20
C LYS A 277 -16.49 0.00 -11.34
N GLN A 278 -17.72 0.49 -11.45
CA GLN A 278 -18.84 -0.02 -10.67
C GLN A 278 -19.18 -1.47 -11.03
N GLU A 279 -19.18 -1.80 -12.32
CA GLU A 279 -19.47 -3.17 -12.77
C GLU A 279 -18.43 -4.17 -12.26
N ILE A 280 -17.14 -3.83 -12.29
CA ILE A 280 -16.06 -4.68 -11.78
C ILE A 280 -16.20 -4.88 -10.27
N PHE A 281 -16.51 -3.81 -9.53
CA PHE A 281 -16.74 -3.87 -8.10
C PHE A 281 -17.93 -4.75 -7.74
N VAL A 282 -19.09 -4.54 -8.39
CA VAL A 282 -20.30 -5.35 -8.17
C VAL A 282 -20.04 -6.80 -8.51
N SER A 283 -19.42 -7.09 -9.66
CA SER A 283 -19.08 -8.45 -10.09
C SER A 283 -18.14 -9.15 -9.10
N PHE A 284 -17.15 -8.43 -8.56
CA PHE A 284 -16.27 -8.97 -7.53
C PHE A 284 -17.04 -9.34 -6.26
N VAL A 285 -17.94 -8.48 -5.82
CA VAL A 285 -18.75 -8.68 -4.61
C VAL A 285 -19.70 -9.87 -4.78
N GLU A 286 -20.36 -9.97 -5.93
CA GLU A 286 -21.21 -11.11 -6.28
C GLU A 286 -20.41 -12.42 -6.33
N GLU A 287 -19.21 -12.42 -6.90
CA GLU A 287 -18.35 -13.62 -6.96
C GLU A 287 -17.81 -14.04 -5.58
N VAL A 288 -17.42 -13.07 -4.74
CA VAL A 288 -17.03 -13.34 -3.35
C VAL A 288 -18.21 -13.91 -2.56
N HIS A 289 -19.41 -13.36 -2.77
CA HIS A 289 -20.63 -13.83 -2.14
C HIS A 289 -21.01 -15.25 -2.59
N SER A 290 -21.02 -15.50 -3.90
CA SER A 290 -21.40 -16.79 -4.49
C SER A 290 -20.51 -17.94 -4.02
N ARG A 291 -19.25 -17.63 -3.69
CA ARG A 291 -18.27 -18.57 -3.13
C ARG A 291 -18.33 -18.71 -1.61
N GLY A 292 -19.18 -17.94 -0.92
CA GLY A 292 -19.32 -17.94 0.54
C GLY A 292 -18.14 -17.31 1.27
N TRP A 293 -17.40 -16.41 0.61
CA TRP A 293 -16.19 -15.79 1.16
C TRP A 293 -16.44 -14.41 1.79
N MET A 294 -17.70 -13.99 1.89
CA MET A 294 -18.05 -12.67 2.42
C MET A 294 -17.79 -12.61 3.93
N LEU A 295 -16.73 -11.89 4.31
CA LEU A 295 -16.47 -11.55 5.71
C LEU A 295 -17.35 -10.35 6.11
N PRO A 296 -17.89 -10.32 7.36
CA PRO A 296 -18.70 -9.20 7.85
C PRO A 296 -18.01 -7.82 7.72
N ASP A 297 -16.68 -7.79 7.84
CA ASP A 297 -15.89 -6.56 7.73
C ASP A 297 -15.80 -6.05 6.28
N ILE A 298 -15.77 -6.96 5.29
CA ILE A 298 -15.82 -6.61 3.86
C ILE A 298 -17.18 -6.00 3.53
N ALA A 299 -18.26 -6.58 4.05
CA ALA A 299 -19.60 -6.04 3.88
C ALA A 299 -19.75 -4.64 4.52
N SER A 300 -19.19 -4.41 5.70
CA SER A 300 -19.15 -3.07 6.31
C SER A 300 -18.39 -2.04 5.46
N SER A 301 -17.22 -2.42 4.91
CA SER A 301 -16.40 -1.53 4.07
C SER A 301 -17.06 -1.24 2.72
N LEU A 302 -17.70 -2.26 2.12
CA LEU A 302 -18.54 -2.17 0.92
C LEU A 302 -19.60 -1.08 1.05
N LEU A 303 -20.26 -1.02 2.19
CA LEU A 303 -21.32 -0.04 2.45
C LEU A 303 -20.78 1.36 2.73
N SER A 304 -19.61 1.47 3.34
CA SER A 304 -18.91 2.76 3.49
C SER A 304 -18.56 3.34 2.13
N ASP A 305 -18.02 2.52 1.23
CA ASP A 305 -17.61 2.95 -0.10
C ASP A 305 -18.83 3.25 -0.99
N LEU A 306 -19.90 2.45 -0.91
CA LEU A 306 -21.18 2.79 -1.55
C LEU A 306 -21.71 4.17 -1.13
N ASN A 307 -21.54 4.54 0.14
CA ASN A 307 -21.91 5.86 0.63
C ASN A 307 -20.98 6.97 0.14
N SER A 308 -19.67 6.72 -0.03
CA SER A 308 -18.76 7.69 -0.65
C SER A 308 -19.06 7.87 -2.15
N PHE A 309 -19.45 6.79 -2.84
CA PHE A 309 -19.94 6.82 -4.22
C PHE A 309 -21.22 7.63 -4.37
N SER A 310 -22.06 7.69 -3.33
CA SER A 310 -23.28 8.51 -3.35
C SER A 310 -23.00 10.02 -3.46
N GLY A 311 -21.80 10.49 -3.10
CA GLY A 311 -21.37 11.87 -3.33
C GLY A 311 -21.28 12.25 -4.81
N PHE A 312 -21.05 11.27 -5.70
CA PHE A 312 -21.01 11.44 -7.16
C PHE A 312 -22.41 11.43 -7.82
N VAL A 313 -23.49 11.23 -7.04
CA VAL A 313 -24.89 11.12 -7.51
C VAL A 313 -25.49 12.46 -7.97
N HIS A 314 -24.70 13.54 -7.98
CA HIS A 314 -25.06 14.76 -8.69
C HIS A 314 -24.84 14.69 -10.20
N SER A 315 -24.66 13.49 -10.79
CA SER A 315 -24.78 13.31 -12.24
C SER A 315 -26.11 13.93 -12.68
N PRO A 316 -26.10 15.01 -13.48
CA PRO A 316 -27.32 15.73 -13.86
C PRO A 316 -28.34 14.87 -14.62
N ASN A 317 -27.97 13.64 -15.01
CA ASN A 317 -28.67 12.84 -16.00
C ASN A 317 -29.24 11.50 -15.48
N GLY A 318 -29.15 11.18 -14.18
CA GLY A 318 -29.86 10.03 -13.60
C GLY A 318 -29.62 8.69 -14.32
N ASN A 319 -28.36 8.28 -14.45
CA ASN A 319 -27.99 7.06 -15.19
C ASN A 319 -28.66 5.79 -14.57
N PRO A 320 -29.54 5.09 -15.30
CA PRO A 320 -30.28 3.93 -14.77
C PRO A 320 -29.39 2.76 -14.37
N LYS A 321 -28.18 2.61 -14.94
CA LYS A 321 -27.24 1.53 -14.57
C LYS A 321 -26.75 1.64 -13.13
N TYR A 322 -26.65 2.87 -12.61
CA TYR A 322 -26.19 3.08 -11.23
C TYR A 322 -27.16 2.48 -10.21
N TYR A 323 -28.47 2.57 -10.48
CA TYR A 323 -29.49 1.94 -9.66
C TYR A 323 -29.42 0.41 -9.73
N ASP A 324 -29.13 -0.14 -10.91
CA ASP A 324 -28.93 -1.59 -11.06
C ASP A 324 -27.77 -2.10 -10.19
N TYR A 325 -26.64 -1.39 -10.16
CA TYR A 325 -25.50 -1.72 -9.30
C TYR A 325 -25.86 -1.66 -7.81
N GLN A 326 -26.60 -0.65 -7.38
CA GLN A 326 -27.08 -0.56 -5.99
C GLN A 326 -28.01 -1.72 -5.64
N LEU A 327 -28.93 -2.09 -6.52
CA LEU A 327 -29.85 -3.21 -6.32
C LEU A 327 -29.11 -4.55 -6.25
N ARG A 328 -28.10 -4.77 -7.08
CA ARG A 328 -27.24 -5.97 -7.05
C ARG A 328 -26.45 -6.06 -5.74
N LEU A 329 -25.83 -4.97 -5.30
CA LEU A 329 -25.09 -4.94 -4.02
C LEU A 329 -26.03 -5.09 -2.82
N LEU A 330 -27.23 -4.52 -2.89
CA LEU A 330 -28.29 -4.71 -1.90
C LEU A 330 -28.76 -6.17 -1.83
N ALA A 331 -28.88 -6.85 -2.96
CA ALA A 331 -29.25 -8.27 -3.01
C ALA A 331 -28.19 -9.13 -2.31
N VAL A 332 -26.91 -8.81 -2.49
CA VAL A 332 -25.81 -9.47 -1.75
C VAL A 332 -25.85 -9.14 -0.25
N ALA A 333 -26.11 -7.88 0.12
CA ALA A 333 -26.21 -7.46 1.52
C ALA A 333 -27.44 -8.05 2.24
N ALA A 334 -28.49 -8.44 1.52
CA ALA A 334 -29.71 -9.00 2.09
C ALA A 334 -29.49 -10.33 2.84
N ASP A 335 -28.45 -11.08 2.46
CA ASP A 335 -28.03 -12.29 3.18
C ASP A 335 -27.26 -11.98 4.48
N HIS A 336 -27.00 -10.69 4.76
CA HIS A 336 -26.31 -10.19 5.94
C HIS A 336 -27.16 -9.12 6.68
N PRO A 337 -28.08 -9.54 7.58
CA PRO A 337 -29.12 -8.66 8.13
C PRO A 337 -28.59 -7.36 8.74
N ARG A 338 -27.50 -7.42 9.51
CA ARG A 338 -26.86 -6.25 10.13
C ARG A 338 -26.43 -5.18 9.10
N GLU A 339 -25.94 -5.61 7.95
CA GLU A 339 -25.42 -4.72 6.92
C GLU A 339 -26.56 -4.18 6.04
N LEU A 340 -27.56 -5.01 5.71
CA LEU A 340 -28.79 -4.56 5.04
C LEU A 340 -29.43 -3.34 5.74
N PHE A 341 -29.42 -3.32 7.09
CA PHE A 341 -29.93 -2.19 7.87
C PHE A 341 -29.18 -0.88 7.65
N ARG A 342 -27.85 -0.93 7.52
CA ARG A 342 -27.03 0.26 7.25
C ARG A 342 -27.33 0.84 5.87
N VAL A 343 -27.59 -0.01 4.87
CA VAL A 343 -27.93 0.45 3.51
C VAL A 343 -29.29 1.12 3.46
N VAL A 344 -30.30 0.51 4.07
CA VAL A 344 -31.66 1.10 4.12
C VAL A 344 -31.64 2.46 4.82
N ARG A 345 -30.82 2.62 5.87
CA ARG A 345 -30.62 3.90 6.55
C ARG A 345 -29.93 4.94 5.66
N ALA A 346 -28.91 4.54 4.91
CA ALA A 346 -28.23 5.41 3.96
C ALA A 346 -29.17 5.89 2.84
N ILE A 347 -29.90 4.98 2.19
CA ILE A 347 -30.87 5.30 1.13
C ILE A 347 -31.93 6.28 1.64
N ARG A 348 -32.44 6.08 2.87
CA ARG A 348 -33.40 6.99 3.50
C ARG A 348 -32.81 8.35 3.85
N GLY A 349 -31.51 8.42 4.18
CA GLY A 349 -30.80 9.64 4.54
C GLY A 349 -30.39 10.51 3.35
N VAL A 350 -30.16 9.91 2.18
CA VAL A 350 -29.67 10.60 0.98
C VAL A 350 -30.78 11.30 0.18
N ARG A 351 -32.04 10.83 0.25
CA ARG A 351 -33.16 11.42 -0.52
C ARG A 351 -34.39 11.75 0.32
N GLN A 352 -34.95 12.94 0.09
CA GLN A 352 -36.28 13.29 0.60
C GLN A 352 -37.31 12.35 -0.02
N LYS A 353 -38.39 12.07 0.72
CA LYS A 353 -39.44 11.12 0.30
C LYS A 353 -40.00 11.40 -1.10
N ASN A 354 -40.01 12.66 -1.53
CA ASN A 354 -40.57 13.10 -2.80
C ASN A 354 -39.64 12.91 -4.01
N ASP A 355 -38.36 12.58 -3.79
CA ASP A 355 -37.35 12.42 -4.84
C ASP A 355 -37.06 10.95 -5.15
N ARG A 356 -37.87 10.03 -4.59
CA ARG A 356 -37.68 8.59 -4.77
C ARG A 356 -38.34 8.09 -6.04
N THR A 357 -37.69 7.15 -6.73
CA THR A 357 -38.29 6.48 -7.89
C THR A 357 -39.36 5.47 -7.46
N PRO A 358 -40.32 5.10 -8.34
CA PRO A 358 -41.31 4.07 -8.05
C PRO A 358 -40.69 2.71 -7.65
N GLU A 359 -39.52 2.37 -8.21
CA GLU A 359 -38.78 1.15 -7.88
C GLU A 359 -38.18 1.23 -6.46
N GLU A 360 -37.64 2.38 -6.05
CA GLU A 360 -37.16 2.62 -4.69
C GLU A 360 -38.30 2.54 -3.67
N GLU A 361 -39.46 3.13 -4.00
CA GLU A 361 -40.62 3.13 -3.11
C GLU A 361 -41.24 1.72 -2.97
N LYS A 362 -41.31 0.98 -4.08
CA LYS A 362 -41.72 -0.43 -4.06
C LYS A 362 -40.78 -1.28 -3.21
N PHE A 363 -39.47 -1.16 -3.41
CA PHE A 363 -38.47 -1.91 -2.65
C PHE A 363 -38.49 -1.57 -1.15
N LEU A 364 -38.56 -0.29 -0.79
CA LEU A 364 -38.70 0.15 0.60
C LEU A 364 -39.98 -0.41 1.24
N SER A 365 -41.09 -0.44 0.48
CA SER A 365 -42.34 -1.04 0.96
C SER A 365 -42.24 -2.55 1.19
N GLU A 366 -41.48 -3.26 0.35
CA GLU A 366 -41.23 -4.70 0.48
C GLU A 366 -40.31 -5.01 1.69
N ILE A 367 -39.31 -4.17 1.94
CA ILE A 367 -38.47 -4.25 3.16
C ILE A 367 -39.30 -3.94 4.41
N GLU A 368 -40.15 -2.91 4.36
CA GLU A 368 -41.03 -2.52 5.47
C GLU A 368 -42.04 -3.61 5.83
N ALA A 369 -42.47 -4.40 4.85
CA ALA A 369 -43.33 -5.56 5.05
C ALA A 369 -42.55 -6.82 5.51
N SER A 370 -41.22 -6.79 5.56
CA SER A 370 -40.40 -7.97 5.81
C SER A 370 -40.16 -8.24 7.31
N PRO A 371 -39.81 -9.49 7.69
CA PRO A 371 -39.38 -9.84 9.05
C PRO A 371 -38.20 -9.00 9.58
N TYR A 372 -37.43 -8.36 8.68
CA TYR A 372 -36.27 -7.56 9.03
C TYR A 372 -36.62 -6.24 9.73
N GLU A 373 -37.82 -5.69 9.57
CA GLU A 373 -38.23 -4.47 10.30
C GLU A 373 -38.49 -4.74 11.80
N ASN A 374 -38.94 -5.96 12.15
CA ASN A 374 -38.99 -6.39 13.55
C ASN A 374 -37.58 -6.53 14.15
N ILE A 375 -36.61 -6.94 13.33
CA ILE A 375 -35.19 -7.00 13.71
C ILE A 375 -34.61 -5.57 13.85
N ARG A 376 -35.02 -4.61 13.01
CA ARG A 376 -34.67 -3.18 13.15
C ARG A 376 -35.11 -2.61 14.50
N PHE A 377 -36.38 -2.81 14.88
CA PHE A 377 -36.88 -2.38 16.19
C PHE A 377 -36.07 -3.00 17.34
N ALA A 378 -35.65 -4.26 17.18
CA ALA A 378 -34.78 -4.94 18.14
C ALA A 378 -33.40 -4.28 18.29
N TRP A 379 -32.76 -3.91 17.18
CA TRP A 379 -31.43 -3.30 17.19
C TRP A 379 -31.45 -1.86 17.69
N ASP A 380 -32.42 -1.05 17.27
CA ASP A 380 -32.61 0.33 17.74
C ASP A 380 -32.89 0.36 19.27
N LEU A 381 -33.62 -0.65 19.78
CA LEU A 381 -33.86 -0.83 21.22
C LEU A 381 -32.59 -1.32 21.97
N VAL A 382 -31.71 -2.08 21.32
CA VAL A 382 -30.46 -2.60 21.90
C VAL A 382 -29.34 -1.56 21.93
N ASP A 383 -29.27 -0.66 20.95
CA ASP A 383 -28.26 0.40 20.89
C ASP A 383 -28.62 1.62 21.78
N SER A 384 -29.90 1.79 22.14
CA SER A 384 -30.35 2.83 23.08
C SER A 384 -30.12 2.49 24.57
N LEU A 385 -29.44 1.36 24.86
CA LEU A 385 -29.30 0.77 26.19
C LEU A 385 -28.26 1.40 27.13
N ASP A 386 -27.56 2.47 26.74
CA ASP A 386 -26.48 3.01 27.58
C ASP A 386 -26.94 3.87 28.76
N ALA A 387 -28.23 4.23 28.88
CA ALA A 387 -28.84 4.67 30.16
C ALA A 387 -30.39 4.83 30.07
N PRO A 388 -31.19 3.80 30.38
CA PRO A 388 -32.62 3.98 30.59
C PRO A 388 -32.94 4.22 32.08
N ASP A 389 -33.68 5.29 32.37
CA ASP A 389 -34.31 5.54 33.68
C ASP A 389 -35.42 4.51 34.01
N ASP A 390 -35.91 3.78 33.01
CA ASP A 390 -36.94 2.74 33.15
C ASP A 390 -36.43 1.36 32.69
N ARG A 391 -35.71 0.69 33.60
CA ARG A 391 -35.13 -0.64 33.34
C ARG A 391 -36.19 -1.76 33.30
N GLN A 392 -37.31 -1.56 33.97
CA GLN A 392 -38.36 -2.58 34.07
C GLN A 392 -39.25 -2.60 32.81
N GLY A 393 -39.60 -1.42 32.29
CA GLY A 393 -40.27 -1.30 30.99
C GLY A 393 -39.42 -1.88 29.86
N LEU A 394 -38.11 -1.63 29.90
CA LEU A 394 -37.15 -2.17 28.94
C LEU A 394 -37.06 -3.70 28.97
N LEU A 395 -37.00 -4.31 30.16
CA LEU A 395 -36.94 -5.77 30.29
C LEU A 395 -38.19 -6.44 29.71
N GLU A 396 -39.36 -5.82 29.90
CA GLU A 396 -40.63 -6.29 29.36
C GLU A 396 -40.69 -6.15 27.83
N GLU A 397 -40.17 -5.05 27.28
CA GLU A 397 -40.06 -4.87 25.82
C GLU A 397 -39.12 -5.89 25.17
N LEU A 398 -37.96 -6.17 25.78
CA LEU A 398 -37.01 -7.20 25.30
C LEU A 398 -37.63 -8.61 25.34
N LYS A 399 -38.43 -8.92 26.37
CA LYS A 399 -39.16 -10.20 26.48
C LYS A 399 -40.27 -10.33 25.43
N ASN A 400 -41.07 -9.28 25.22
CA ASN A 400 -42.10 -9.25 24.18
C ASN A 400 -41.52 -9.37 22.77
N LEU A 401 -40.38 -8.72 22.53
CA LEU A 401 -39.65 -8.81 21.28
C LEU A 401 -39.09 -10.22 21.01
N ARG A 402 -38.59 -10.89 22.06
CA ARG A 402 -38.17 -12.30 21.99
C ARG A 402 -39.32 -13.20 21.54
N GLU A 403 -40.51 -13.02 22.12
CA GLU A 403 -41.70 -13.80 21.74
C GLU A 403 -42.12 -13.54 20.29
N ARG A 404 -42.09 -12.28 19.85
CA ARG A 404 -42.37 -11.91 18.45
C ARG A 404 -41.38 -12.57 17.49
N ILE A 405 -40.07 -12.53 17.78
CA ILE A 405 -39.04 -13.13 16.92
C ILE A 405 -39.19 -14.66 16.89
N ASN A 406 -39.47 -15.30 18.03
CA ASN A 406 -39.69 -16.76 18.10
C ASN A 406 -40.96 -17.22 17.40
N SER A 407 -41.93 -16.34 17.19
CA SER A 407 -43.17 -16.65 16.46
C SER A 407 -43.01 -16.65 14.93
N ILE A 408 -41.87 -16.20 14.40
CA ILE A 408 -41.60 -16.13 12.95
C ILE A 408 -41.16 -17.51 12.44
N PRO A 409 -41.94 -18.18 11.56
CA PRO A 409 -41.54 -19.46 11.00
C PRO A 409 -40.29 -19.31 10.13
N GLY A 410 -39.23 -20.06 10.45
CA GLY A 410 -37.95 -20.03 9.70
C GLY A 410 -36.93 -18.98 10.15
N GLY A 411 -37.10 -18.38 11.33
CA GLY A 411 -36.15 -17.38 11.87
C GLY A 411 -34.72 -17.92 12.09
N THR A 412 -33.73 -17.03 11.95
CA THR A 412 -32.31 -17.34 12.16
C THR A 412 -32.00 -17.62 13.65
N PRO A 413 -31.38 -18.75 13.99
CA PRO A 413 -31.23 -19.21 15.39
C PRO A 413 -30.31 -18.34 16.27
N ASN A 414 -29.51 -17.43 15.68
CA ASN A 414 -28.54 -16.61 16.40
C ASN A 414 -29.16 -15.36 17.06
N ILE A 415 -30.30 -14.87 16.58
CA ILE A 415 -30.93 -13.64 17.12
C ILE A 415 -31.51 -13.87 18.52
N PRO A 416 -32.24 -14.97 18.80
CA PRO A 416 -32.71 -15.26 20.15
C PRO A 416 -31.60 -15.41 21.18
N GLN A 417 -30.43 -15.96 20.79
CA GLN A 417 -29.31 -16.18 21.72
C GLN A 417 -28.66 -14.87 22.19
N GLU A 418 -28.50 -13.90 21.29
CA GLU A 418 -27.93 -12.60 21.64
C GLU A 418 -28.92 -11.76 22.47
N LEU A 419 -30.22 -11.87 22.17
CA LEU A 419 -31.28 -11.25 22.96
C LEU A 419 -31.32 -11.84 24.39
N ASP A 420 -31.16 -13.16 24.52
CA ASP A 420 -31.09 -13.85 25.81
C ASP A 420 -29.87 -13.41 26.64
N ARG A 421 -28.70 -13.20 26.03
CA ARG A 421 -27.51 -12.66 26.71
C ARG A 421 -27.73 -11.25 27.25
N LYS A 422 -28.44 -10.40 26.50
CA LYS A 422 -28.72 -9.02 26.90
C LYS A 422 -29.79 -8.95 27.99
N ILE A 423 -30.86 -9.75 27.87
CA ILE A 423 -31.85 -9.94 28.94
C ILE A 423 -31.13 -10.38 30.24
N ALA A 424 -30.27 -11.38 30.16
CA ALA A 424 -29.49 -11.85 31.31
C ALA A 424 -28.55 -10.77 31.88
N LYS A 425 -27.97 -9.90 31.03
CA LYS A 425 -27.15 -8.77 31.49
C LYS A 425 -27.99 -7.74 32.25
N VAL A 426 -29.16 -7.35 31.73
CA VAL A 426 -30.07 -6.40 32.39
C VAL A 426 -30.57 -6.98 33.72
N GLU A 427 -30.96 -8.24 33.74
CA GLU A 427 -31.35 -8.96 34.96
C GLU A 427 -30.19 -9.05 35.98
N SER A 428 -28.96 -9.29 35.53
CA SER A 428 -27.78 -9.34 36.42
C SER A 428 -27.47 -8.00 37.10
N LEU A 429 -27.72 -6.89 36.41
CA LEU A 429 -27.51 -5.53 36.92
C LEU A 429 -28.55 -5.15 37.98
N GLU A 430 -29.76 -5.72 37.97
CA GLU A 430 -30.73 -5.58 39.06
C GLU A 430 -30.23 -6.28 40.33
N THR A 431 -29.72 -7.51 40.20
CA THR A 431 -29.16 -8.26 41.35
C THR A 431 -27.93 -7.62 41.97
N SER A 432 -27.07 -6.96 41.18
CA SER A 432 -25.83 -6.36 41.67
C SER A 432 -26.05 -5.07 42.49
N SER A 433 -27.24 -4.46 42.40
CA SER A 433 -27.58 -3.25 43.15
C SER A 433 -27.91 -3.50 44.64
N GLN A 434 -27.94 -4.76 45.09
CA GLN A 434 -28.30 -5.12 46.47
C GLN A 434 -27.13 -5.55 47.37
N THR A 435 -25.88 -5.61 46.88
CA THR A 435 -24.73 -6.01 47.71
C THR A 435 -23.47 -5.23 47.38
N THR A 436 -23.17 -4.19 48.16
CA THR A 436 -21.85 -3.54 48.19
C THR A 436 -21.36 -3.37 49.62
N ASN A 437 -20.50 -4.31 50.06
CA ASN A 437 -19.58 -4.11 51.20
C ASN A 437 -18.48 -5.18 51.17
N LEU A 438 -17.48 -5.06 50.29
CA LEU A 438 -16.19 -5.75 50.46
C LEU A 438 -15.03 -4.89 49.90
N LYS A 439 -13.94 -4.91 50.67
CA LYS A 439 -12.63 -4.25 50.43
C LYS A 439 -11.86 -4.91 49.27
N PRO A 440 -10.92 -4.18 48.62
CA PRO A 440 -10.09 -4.76 47.56
C PRO A 440 -8.93 -5.59 48.14
N GLU A 441 -8.69 -6.76 47.55
CA GLU A 441 -7.47 -7.56 47.70
C GLU A 441 -6.40 -7.14 46.68
N PRO A 442 -5.10 -7.35 46.98
CA PRO A 442 -4.00 -6.92 46.13
C PRO A 442 -3.74 -7.86 44.94
N THR A 443 -3.31 -7.27 43.83
CA THR A 443 -2.95 -7.90 42.55
C THR A 443 -1.72 -8.81 42.67
N PRO A 444 -1.68 -9.99 42.03
CA PRO A 444 -0.51 -10.87 42.08
C PRO A 444 0.58 -10.45 41.06
N GLU A 445 1.85 -10.55 41.48
CA GLU A 445 3.04 -10.43 40.64
C GLU A 445 3.05 -11.47 39.52
N VAL A 446 3.34 -11.01 38.29
CA VAL A 446 3.54 -11.87 37.11
C VAL A 446 5.02 -12.22 37.02
N VAL A 447 5.35 -13.48 37.30
CA VAL A 447 6.66 -14.08 37.00
C VAL A 447 6.60 -14.70 35.60
N VAL A 448 7.46 -14.24 34.69
CA VAL A 448 7.57 -14.79 33.33
C VAL A 448 8.50 -16.01 33.35
N GLU A 449 7.95 -17.20 33.13
CA GLU A 449 8.74 -18.42 32.86
C GLU A 449 9.28 -18.42 31.41
N ARG A 450 10.56 -18.75 31.25
CA ARG A 450 11.23 -18.90 29.94
C ARG A 450 10.65 -20.08 29.17
N ASN A 451 10.19 -19.84 27.95
CA ASN A 451 9.80 -20.88 27.00
C ASN A 451 11.05 -21.40 26.25
N GLU A 452 11.29 -22.71 26.26
CA GLU A 452 12.50 -23.39 25.74
C GLU A 452 12.59 -23.47 24.19
N ARG A 453 12.02 -22.51 23.44
CA ARG A 453 12.06 -22.51 21.97
C ARG A 453 12.99 -21.41 21.44
N GLY A 454 14.29 -21.56 21.67
CA GLY A 454 15.30 -20.77 20.95
C GLY A 454 15.33 -21.17 19.47
N MET A 455 15.20 -20.19 18.56
CA MET A 455 15.32 -20.40 17.12
C MET A 455 16.72 -20.01 16.66
N ARG A 456 17.40 -20.93 15.95
CA ARG A 456 18.74 -20.70 15.42
C ARG A 456 18.72 -20.06 14.05
N LEU A 457 19.36 -18.90 13.88
CA LEU A 457 19.75 -18.41 12.55
C LEU A 457 21.28 -18.41 12.47
N ALA A 458 21.83 -18.86 11.34
CA ALA A 458 23.25 -18.77 11.09
C ALA A 458 23.60 -17.46 10.34
N SER A 459 24.30 -16.56 11.06
CA SER A 459 25.26 -15.51 10.64
C SER A 459 24.83 -14.36 9.70
N ILE A 460 25.07 -13.09 10.14
CA ILE A 460 25.06 -11.84 9.34
C ILE A 460 26.14 -10.81 9.82
N PHE A 461 26.95 -10.30 8.86
CA PHE A 461 27.93 -9.18 8.75
C PHE A 461 29.17 -9.02 9.68
N THR A 462 30.36 -8.96 9.04
CA THR A 462 31.51 -8.12 9.47
C THR A 462 32.14 -7.46 8.23
N PHE A 463 32.43 -6.16 8.28
CA PHE A 463 33.16 -5.47 7.22
C PHE A 463 34.67 -5.66 7.40
N HIS A 464 35.31 -6.38 6.48
CA HIS A 464 36.68 -6.07 6.03
C HIS A 464 36.93 -6.58 4.60
N LYS A 465 37.76 -5.83 3.87
CA LYS A 465 38.12 -5.95 2.45
C LYS A 465 38.81 -7.30 2.15
N GLU A 466 38.49 -7.84 0.95
CA GLU A 466 39.12 -8.96 0.20
C GLU A 466 38.38 -10.34 0.25
N THR A 467 37.44 -10.52 -0.70
CA THR A 467 36.81 -11.70 -1.39
C THR A 467 36.73 -13.10 -0.73
N PRO A 468 35.69 -13.95 -0.98
CA PRO A 468 34.96 -14.15 -2.26
C PRO A 468 33.41 -14.22 -2.15
N GLU A 469 32.75 -14.41 -3.30
CA GLU A 469 31.29 -14.47 -3.48
C GLU A 469 30.56 -15.34 -2.43
N VAL A 470 29.64 -14.72 -1.68
CA VAL A 470 28.72 -15.40 -0.76
C VAL A 470 27.29 -15.14 -1.22
N THR A 471 26.55 -16.21 -1.48
CA THR A 471 25.13 -16.16 -1.86
C THR A 471 24.26 -16.03 -0.62
N PHE A 472 23.44 -14.98 -0.56
CA PHE A 472 22.52 -14.69 0.55
C PHE A 472 21.31 -15.64 0.55
N LYS A 473 20.90 -16.14 1.72
CA LYS A 473 19.57 -16.77 1.90
C LYS A 473 18.66 -15.84 2.72
N PRO A 474 17.40 -15.63 2.28
CA PRO A 474 16.46 -14.76 2.96
C PRO A 474 16.03 -15.30 4.34
N ILE A 475 15.76 -14.39 5.28
CA ILE A 475 15.16 -14.66 6.60
C ILE A 475 13.76 -15.24 6.35
N ARG A 476 13.57 -16.55 6.57
CA ARG A 476 12.31 -17.24 6.20
C ARG A 476 11.15 -17.02 7.18
N ASP A 477 11.43 -16.53 8.39
CA ASP A 477 10.44 -16.51 9.48
C ASP A 477 9.90 -15.10 9.84
N LEU A 478 10.49 -14.03 9.29
CA LEU A 478 9.86 -12.72 9.27
C LEU A 478 8.85 -12.72 8.11
N GLY A 479 7.65 -13.24 8.37
CA GLY A 479 6.59 -13.29 7.37
C GLY A 479 6.27 -11.89 6.79
N PRO A 480 5.85 -11.80 5.52
CA PRO A 480 5.47 -10.53 4.92
C PRO A 480 4.33 -9.89 5.72
N ASN A 481 4.43 -8.58 5.98
CA ASN A 481 3.40 -7.80 6.65
C ASN A 481 2.10 -7.81 5.79
N PRO A 482 0.97 -8.35 6.28
CA PRO A 482 -0.24 -8.47 5.48
C PRO A 482 -1.07 -7.18 5.38
N PHE A 483 -0.69 -6.09 6.07
CA PHE A 483 -1.62 -4.97 6.35
C PHE A 483 -1.46 -3.68 5.52
N TRP A 484 -0.55 -3.60 4.53
CA TRP A 484 -0.46 -2.40 3.68
C TRP A 484 -0.23 -2.71 2.21
N GLY A 485 -1.20 -2.34 1.38
CA GLY A 485 -1.16 -2.34 -0.09
C GLY A 485 -0.86 -0.95 -0.65
N ASN A 486 0.29 -0.37 -0.34
CA ASN A 486 0.76 0.85 -1.03
C ASN A 486 2.29 0.82 -1.20
N ASN A 487 2.72 0.80 -2.47
CA ASN A 487 4.03 1.14 -3.03
C ASN A 487 5.19 1.38 -2.03
N PHE A 488 5.89 0.33 -1.58
CA PHE A 488 7.30 0.37 -1.19
C PHE A 488 7.85 -1.07 -1.19
N ASP A 489 8.39 -1.51 -2.35
CA ASP A 489 8.86 -2.89 -2.59
C ASP A 489 10.09 -3.32 -1.78
N GLU A 490 10.68 -2.45 -0.95
CA GLU A 490 11.88 -2.77 -0.16
C GLU A 490 11.58 -3.45 1.20
N TRP A 491 10.32 -3.50 1.63
CA TRP A 491 9.96 -3.82 3.03
C TRP A 491 9.43 -5.24 3.25
N LYS A 492 9.90 -6.23 2.47
CA LYS A 492 9.42 -7.62 2.55
C LYS A 492 9.58 -8.28 3.94
N TYR A 493 10.43 -7.76 4.83
CA TYR A 493 10.69 -8.33 6.16
C TYR A 493 10.20 -7.49 7.35
N GLY A 494 9.48 -6.40 7.12
CA GLY A 494 8.81 -5.66 8.21
C GLY A 494 9.71 -5.08 9.30
N ILE A 495 11.05 -5.10 9.13
CA ILE A 495 12.01 -4.48 10.04
C ILE A 495 11.89 -2.96 9.89
N SER A 496 11.52 -2.28 10.97
CA SER A 496 11.38 -0.83 11.02
C SER A 496 12.64 -0.15 11.49
N GLN A 497 13.36 -0.73 12.46
CA GLN A 497 14.61 -0.17 13.00
C GLN A 497 15.59 -1.26 13.44
N TRP A 498 16.87 -0.89 13.50
CA TRP A 498 17.98 -1.74 13.95
C TRP A 498 18.89 -0.90 14.85
N VAL A 499 19.14 -1.37 16.07
CA VAL A 499 20.04 -0.73 17.04
C VAL A 499 21.10 -1.71 17.53
N LYS A 500 22.38 -1.40 17.32
CA LYS A 500 23.49 -2.21 17.85
C LYS A 500 23.71 -1.94 19.34
N LEU A 501 23.88 -2.98 20.15
CA LEU A 501 24.16 -2.88 21.58
C LEU A 501 25.64 -3.20 21.89
N ASP A 502 26.18 -2.56 22.93
CA ASP A 502 27.57 -2.73 23.35
C ASP A 502 27.89 -4.13 23.93
N ASN A 503 26.87 -4.89 24.33
CA ASN A 503 27.03 -6.28 24.76
C ASN A 503 27.12 -7.27 23.59
N GLY A 504 27.19 -6.77 22.36
CA GLY A 504 27.28 -7.56 21.14
C GLY A 504 25.96 -8.23 20.73
N MET A 505 24.84 -7.82 21.31
CA MET A 505 23.52 -8.08 20.74
C MET A 505 23.10 -6.92 19.84
N ASP A 506 22.18 -7.18 18.92
CA ASP A 506 21.47 -6.17 18.16
C ASP A 506 19.99 -6.20 18.54
N LEU A 507 19.33 -5.04 18.53
CA LEU A 507 17.88 -4.93 18.62
C LEU A 507 17.32 -4.72 17.23
N VAL A 508 16.40 -5.58 16.86
CA VAL A 508 15.68 -5.51 15.58
C VAL A 508 14.22 -5.29 15.91
N SER A 509 13.66 -4.17 15.45
CA SER A 509 12.22 -3.93 15.61
C SER A 509 11.49 -4.20 14.32
N THR A 510 10.33 -4.82 14.45
CA THR A 510 9.27 -4.69 13.46
C THR A 510 8.34 -3.55 13.88
N TRP A 511 7.20 -3.38 13.21
CA TRP A 511 6.20 -2.42 13.62
C TRP A 511 5.56 -2.76 14.98
N HIS A 512 5.39 -4.05 15.29
CA HIS A 512 4.62 -4.53 16.44
C HIS A 512 5.41 -5.40 17.43
N ALA A 513 6.62 -5.85 17.08
CA ALA A 513 7.44 -6.70 17.93
C ALA A 513 8.90 -6.25 17.89
N LEU A 514 9.56 -6.36 19.03
CA LEU A 514 10.98 -6.06 19.23
C LEU A 514 11.70 -7.36 19.54
N TYR A 515 12.83 -7.56 18.86
CA TYR A 515 13.63 -8.75 18.94
C TYR A 515 15.05 -8.41 19.37
N ALA A 516 15.68 -9.28 20.15
CA ALA A 516 17.10 -9.29 20.40
C ALA A 516 17.75 -10.33 19.48
N LEU A 517 18.74 -9.89 18.69
CA LEU A 517 19.55 -10.71 17.83
C LEU A 517 20.91 -10.91 18.51
N ASP A 518 21.25 -12.14 18.85
CA ASP A 518 22.53 -12.45 19.50
C ASP A 518 23.69 -12.61 18.48
N GLN A 519 24.91 -12.82 18.98
CA GLN A 519 26.11 -13.01 18.14
C GLN A 519 26.09 -14.30 17.31
N ASN A 520 25.27 -15.28 17.69
CA ASN A 520 25.10 -16.52 16.94
C ASN A 520 24.15 -16.32 15.75
N GLY A 521 23.36 -15.24 15.79
CA GLY A 521 22.29 -14.94 14.86
C GLY A 521 20.91 -15.29 15.42
N ASP A 522 20.80 -15.77 16.65
CA ASP A 522 19.54 -16.21 17.23
C ASP A 522 18.66 -15.00 17.53
N LEU A 523 17.41 -15.03 17.07
CA LEU A 523 16.46 -13.93 17.18
C LEU A 523 15.40 -14.26 18.24
N ASP A 524 15.47 -13.59 19.38
CA ASP A 524 14.53 -13.75 20.48
C ASP A 524 13.55 -12.57 20.54
N GLU A 525 12.25 -12.85 20.49
CA GLU A 525 11.24 -11.82 20.74
C GLU A 525 11.25 -11.41 22.21
N ILE A 526 11.56 -10.15 22.48
CA ILE A 526 11.66 -9.62 23.84
C ILE A 526 10.47 -8.75 24.23
N TYR A 527 9.72 -8.24 23.25
CA TYR A 527 8.52 -7.42 23.51
C TYR A 527 7.57 -7.40 22.32
N ARG A 528 6.26 -7.45 22.58
CA ARG A 528 5.23 -7.34 21.55
C ARG A 528 4.13 -6.37 21.97
N LEU A 529 3.85 -5.44 21.07
CA LEU A 529 2.74 -4.51 21.13
C LEU A 529 1.45 -5.18 20.64
N SER A 530 0.31 -4.59 20.99
CA SER A 530 -0.96 -5.01 20.37
C SER A 530 -1.01 -4.64 18.89
N SER A 531 -1.93 -5.24 18.14
CA SER A 531 -2.07 -5.02 16.69
C SER A 531 -2.43 -3.57 16.31
N THR A 532 -3.00 -2.80 17.24
CA THR A 532 -3.34 -1.38 17.06
C THR A 532 -2.18 -0.43 17.39
N GLU A 533 -1.05 -0.95 17.87
CA GLU A 533 0.04 -0.16 18.41
C GLU A 533 1.32 -0.37 17.65
N ARG A 534 2.15 0.66 17.51
CA ARG A 534 3.34 0.60 16.67
C ARG A 534 4.53 1.30 17.32
N PHE A 535 5.71 0.69 17.22
CA PHE A 535 6.95 1.40 17.57
C PHE A 535 7.23 2.50 16.54
N ARG A 536 7.68 3.67 16.99
CA ARG A 536 8.00 4.79 16.09
C ARG A 536 9.43 5.29 16.24
N THR A 537 9.81 5.64 17.47
CA THR A 537 11.03 6.39 17.75
C THR A 537 11.90 5.52 18.62
N PHE A 538 13.17 5.32 18.27
CA PHE A 538 14.16 4.73 19.14
C PHE A 538 15.22 5.78 19.41
N LEU A 539 15.55 5.95 20.67
CA LEU A 539 16.53 6.91 21.13
C LEU A 539 17.43 6.23 22.16
N ILE A 540 18.71 6.19 21.87
CA ILE A 540 19.69 5.54 22.75
C ILE A 540 20.26 6.61 23.66
N THR A 541 20.14 6.36 24.96
CA THR A 541 20.93 7.02 26.01
C THR A 541 21.95 6.01 26.54
N ASN A 542 23.01 6.46 27.20
CA ASN A 542 24.09 5.56 27.67
C ASN A 542 23.61 4.35 28.49
N ASP A 543 22.45 4.44 29.17
CA ASP A 543 21.90 3.37 30.01
C ASP A 543 20.64 2.71 29.49
N TYR A 544 19.89 3.37 28.60
CA TYR A 544 18.56 2.94 28.19
C TYR A 544 18.28 3.25 26.73
N ILE A 545 17.52 2.36 26.11
CA ILE A 545 16.93 2.58 24.79
C ILE A 545 15.48 2.98 25.01
N TRP A 546 15.19 4.22 24.66
CA TRP A 546 13.88 4.83 24.81
C TRP A 546 13.09 4.65 23.53
N ILE A 547 11.86 4.17 23.67
CA ILE A 547 11.02 3.76 22.56
C ILE A 547 9.66 4.44 22.66
N GLY A 548 9.35 5.31 21.69
CA GLY A 548 8.05 5.95 21.56
C GLY A 548 7.05 5.01 20.89
N VAL A 549 5.87 4.82 21.49
CA VAL A 549 4.82 3.92 20.99
C VAL A 549 3.62 4.73 20.51
N ILE A 550 3.21 4.52 19.26
CA ILE A 550 1.93 4.99 18.72
C ILE A 550 0.84 4.08 19.25
N SER A 551 -0.12 4.64 19.94
CA SER A 551 -1.22 3.91 20.54
C SER A 551 -2.33 4.88 20.93
N SER A 552 -3.55 4.35 21.15
CA SER A 552 -4.64 5.13 21.76
C SER A 552 -4.40 5.45 23.24
N LYS A 553 -3.39 4.81 23.85
CA LYS A 553 -2.97 5.02 25.24
C LYS A 553 -1.48 5.34 25.26
N PRO A 554 -1.08 6.61 25.41
CA PRO A 554 0.32 7.05 25.28
C PRO A 554 1.26 6.13 26.06
N ARG A 555 2.30 5.64 25.40
CA ARG A 555 3.33 4.82 26.03
C ARG A 555 4.72 5.21 25.56
N VAL A 556 5.64 5.30 26.52
CA VAL A 556 7.08 5.34 26.27
C VAL A 556 7.71 4.18 27.01
N LEU A 557 8.56 3.42 26.34
CA LEU A 557 9.28 2.30 26.93
C LEU A 557 10.75 2.71 27.13
N ALA A 558 11.34 2.36 28.26
CA ALA A 558 12.78 2.42 28.48
C ALA A 558 13.31 0.98 28.65
N LEU A 559 14.05 0.50 27.66
CA LEU A 559 14.70 -0.80 27.66
C LEU A 559 16.12 -0.67 28.22
N ASN A 560 16.41 -1.38 29.30
CA ASN A 560 17.77 -1.50 29.80
C ASN A 560 18.53 -2.55 28.96
N PRO A 561 19.53 -2.19 28.13
CA PRO A 561 20.17 -3.10 27.19
C PRO A 561 21.03 -4.17 27.88
N LYS A 562 21.40 -3.97 29.16
CA LYS A 562 22.18 -4.95 29.94
C LYS A 562 21.31 -6.06 30.51
N THR A 563 20.09 -5.72 30.94
CA THR A 563 19.18 -6.66 31.61
C THR A 563 18.03 -7.13 30.73
N MET A 564 17.82 -6.46 29.59
CA MET A 564 16.69 -6.65 28.67
C MET A 564 15.32 -6.47 29.33
N LYS A 565 15.26 -5.71 30.43
CA LYS A 565 14.02 -5.36 31.12
C LYS A 565 13.46 -4.04 30.61
N PHE A 566 12.15 -3.98 30.46
CA PHE A 566 11.41 -2.79 30.08
C PHE A 566 10.88 -2.07 31.31
N ILE A 567 10.95 -0.74 31.26
CA ILE A 567 10.24 0.17 32.14
C ILE A 567 9.23 0.91 31.27
N VAL A 568 7.96 0.81 31.61
CA VAL A 568 6.86 1.43 30.86
C VAL A 568 6.51 2.75 31.56
N PHE A 569 6.32 3.80 30.77
CA PHE A 569 5.68 5.06 31.15
C PHE A 569 4.34 5.15 30.42
N ASP A 570 3.25 5.26 31.15
CA ASP A 570 1.90 5.35 30.59
C ASP A 570 1.00 6.33 31.37
N SER A 571 -0.29 6.36 31.02
CA SER A 571 -1.26 7.27 31.64
C SER A 571 -1.50 7.03 33.13
N GLU A 572 -1.30 5.79 33.63
CA GLU A 572 -1.44 5.49 35.07
C GLU A 572 -0.31 6.16 35.87
N GLU A 573 0.76 6.55 35.19
CA GLU A 573 1.97 7.14 35.75
C GLU A 573 2.09 8.64 35.46
N GLY A 574 0.99 9.23 35.01
CA GLY A 574 0.89 10.66 34.78
C GLY A 574 1.27 11.11 33.37
N LEU A 575 1.59 10.19 32.45
CA LEU A 575 1.86 10.55 31.05
C LEU A 575 0.56 11.10 30.41
N PRO A 576 0.54 12.35 29.91
CA PRO A 576 -0.68 12.90 29.34
C PRO A 576 -1.08 12.15 28.05
N PRO A 577 -2.37 12.12 27.69
CA PRO A 577 -2.87 11.45 26.48
C PRO A 577 -2.12 11.90 25.22
N THR A 578 -1.97 10.99 24.26
CA THR A 578 -1.47 11.29 22.91
C THR A 578 -2.36 10.60 21.88
N THR A 579 -2.69 11.26 20.76
CA THR A 579 -3.37 10.64 19.61
C THR A 579 -2.35 10.03 18.66
N GLU A 580 -1.07 10.36 18.84
CA GLU A 580 -0.03 10.13 17.86
C GLU A 580 1.25 9.61 18.50
N THR A 581 2.39 9.89 17.86
CA THR A 581 3.72 9.52 18.31
C THR A 581 4.19 10.44 19.41
N VAL A 582 4.76 9.88 20.47
CA VAL A 582 5.61 10.64 21.39
C VAL A 582 7.00 10.80 20.76
N SER A 583 7.38 12.05 20.47
CA SER A 583 8.74 12.38 20.02
C SER A 583 9.68 12.40 21.22
N LEU A 584 10.88 11.84 21.05
CA LEU A 584 11.85 11.68 22.13
C LEU A 584 13.16 12.41 21.79
N PHE A 585 13.78 13.03 22.80
CA PHE A 585 15.08 13.67 22.68
C PHE A 585 15.96 13.37 23.90
N ALA A 586 17.24 13.02 23.69
CA ALA A 586 18.12 12.64 24.79
C ALA A 586 18.62 13.87 25.53
N LEU A 587 18.42 13.91 26.85
CA LEU A 587 18.91 15.01 27.69
C LEU A 587 20.23 14.63 28.34
N SER A 588 20.21 13.55 29.11
CA SER A 588 21.35 13.05 29.87
C SER A 588 21.25 11.53 30.04
N ARG A 589 22.10 10.95 30.89
CA ARG A 589 22.14 9.51 31.13
C ARG A 589 20.86 9.09 31.87
N GLY A 590 20.06 8.25 31.23
CA GLY A 590 18.77 7.79 31.79
C GLY A 590 17.66 8.84 31.74
N GLU A 591 17.81 9.89 30.94
CA GLU A 591 16.88 11.01 30.92
C GLU A 591 16.57 11.47 29.50
N VAL A 592 15.29 11.61 29.18
CA VAL A 592 14.80 12.06 27.88
C VAL A 592 13.71 13.10 28.02
N LEU A 593 13.63 13.99 27.05
CA LEU A 593 12.49 14.85 26.81
C LEU A 593 11.48 14.08 25.94
N ALA A 594 10.23 14.04 26.38
CA ALA A 594 9.11 13.48 25.65
C ALA A 594 8.14 14.60 25.25
N VAL A 595 7.77 14.63 23.98
CA VAL A 595 6.81 15.60 23.44
C VAL A 595 5.66 14.85 22.79
N GLY A 596 4.45 15.04 23.31
CA GLY A 596 3.24 14.39 22.80
C GLY A 596 2.19 15.39 22.37
N TYR A 597 1.23 14.89 21.58
CA TYR A 597 0.10 15.66 21.07
C TYR A 597 -1.20 14.83 21.15
N PHE A 598 -2.27 15.42 21.70
CA PHE A 598 -3.66 14.94 21.70
C PHE A 598 -4.56 16.14 21.90
N ASP A 599 -4.91 16.84 20.81
CA ASP A 599 -5.57 18.15 20.79
C ASP A 599 -4.71 19.29 21.41
N ARG A 600 -4.10 19.05 22.56
CA ARG A 600 -3.06 19.84 23.24
C ARG A 600 -1.67 19.26 23.01
N THR A 601 -0.65 20.10 23.19
CA THR A 601 0.76 19.66 23.19
C THR A 601 1.27 19.62 24.60
N TRP A 602 2.02 18.60 24.95
CA TRP A 602 2.71 18.54 26.23
C TRP A 602 4.18 18.20 26.03
N ILE A 603 5.01 18.78 26.88
CA ILE A 603 6.44 18.54 26.96
C ILE A 603 6.72 18.08 28.38
N GLY A 604 7.30 16.90 28.52
CA GLY A 604 7.65 16.36 29.82
C GLY A 604 9.01 15.70 29.82
N LYS A 605 9.62 15.65 31.00
CA LYS A 605 10.88 14.98 31.23
C LYS A 605 10.61 13.60 31.80
N LEU A 606 11.20 12.59 31.18
CA LEU A 606 11.20 11.20 31.66
C LEU A 606 12.59 10.86 32.17
N ASN A 607 12.68 10.30 33.36
CA ASN A 607 13.93 9.87 33.96
C ASN A 607 13.77 8.45 34.51
N VAL A 608 14.79 7.62 34.31
CA VAL A 608 14.96 6.36 35.02
C VAL A 608 16.26 6.42 35.82
N THR A 609 16.14 6.27 37.15
CA THR A 609 17.30 6.27 38.06
C THR A 609 18.16 5.02 37.87
N GLU A 610 19.37 5.01 38.44
CA GLU A 610 20.23 3.81 38.44
C GLU A 610 19.58 2.60 39.14
N GLN A 611 18.61 2.85 40.03
CA GLN A 611 17.85 1.81 40.73
C GLN A 611 16.66 1.29 39.91
N GLY A 612 16.40 1.88 38.74
CA GLY A 612 15.25 1.55 37.88
C GLY A 612 13.96 2.26 38.32
N GLU A 613 14.03 3.22 39.24
CA GLU A 613 12.87 4.05 39.60
C GLU A 613 12.59 5.03 38.46
N LYS A 614 11.32 5.21 38.15
CA LYS A 614 10.88 6.08 37.05
C LYS A 614 10.28 7.37 37.58
N HIS A 615 10.59 8.47 36.93
CA HIS A 615 10.06 9.80 37.24
C HIS A 615 9.56 10.47 35.97
N PHE A 616 8.38 11.09 36.07
CA PHE A 616 7.82 11.94 35.04
C PHE A 616 7.57 13.34 35.61
N GLU A 617 8.03 14.36 34.89
CA GLU A 617 7.83 15.77 35.21
C GLU A 617 7.22 16.48 34.00
N LEU A 618 6.00 17.00 34.14
CA LEU A 618 5.39 17.82 33.11
C LEU A 618 6.01 19.22 33.15
N LEU A 619 6.69 19.60 32.07
CA LEU A 619 7.39 20.87 31.96
C LEU A 619 6.53 21.95 31.31
N HIS A 620 5.77 21.59 30.27
CA HIS A 620 4.88 22.51 29.56
C HIS A 620 3.64 21.80 29.03
N GLU A 621 2.52 22.51 28.98
CA GLU A 621 1.28 22.03 28.38
C GLU A 621 0.55 23.17 27.64
N ALA A 622 0.57 23.13 26.30
CA ALA A 622 -0.14 24.06 25.43
C ALA A 622 -1.57 23.58 25.18
N ARG A 623 -2.55 24.18 25.87
CA ARG A 623 -3.96 23.74 25.87
C ARG A 623 -4.84 24.40 24.79
N ASN A 624 -4.41 25.50 24.21
CA ASN A 624 -5.24 26.26 23.27
C ASN A 624 -5.14 25.66 21.86
N THR A 625 -6.17 24.94 21.44
CA THR A 625 -6.19 24.27 20.13
C THR A 625 -6.46 25.22 18.96
N HIS A 626 -6.96 26.43 19.22
CA HIS A 626 -7.41 27.40 18.21
C HIS A 626 -6.74 28.78 18.37
N GLY A 627 -5.66 28.86 19.14
CA GLY A 627 -4.92 30.11 19.34
C GLY A 627 -4.08 30.50 18.13
N PRO A 628 -3.62 31.77 18.08
CA PRO A 628 -2.61 32.20 17.13
C PRO A 628 -1.37 31.27 17.15
N PRO A 629 -0.81 30.91 15.99
CA PRO A 629 0.32 29.98 15.89
C PRO A 629 1.64 30.58 16.42
N ASP A 630 1.64 31.80 16.91
CA ASP A 630 2.74 32.50 17.57
C ASP A 630 2.55 32.62 19.09
N GLU A 631 1.52 31.98 19.66
CA GLU A 631 1.35 31.86 21.11
C GLU A 631 1.91 30.52 21.65
N VAL A 632 2.59 30.61 22.80
CA VAL A 632 3.21 29.47 23.52
C VAL A 632 2.14 28.50 24.05
N GLU A 633 0.96 29.02 24.36
CA GLU A 633 -0.21 28.25 24.81
C GLU A 633 -0.94 27.53 23.68
N THR A 634 -0.63 27.88 22.41
CA THR A 634 -1.25 27.25 21.25
C THR A 634 -0.65 25.88 20.99
N ALA A 635 -1.52 24.87 21.00
CA ALA A 635 -1.16 23.49 20.69
C ALA A 635 -0.58 23.36 19.27
N PHE A 636 0.45 22.55 19.14
CA PHE A 636 1.15 22.23 17.90
C PHE A 636 1.55 20.75 17.84
N ARG A 637 1.56 20.20 16.63
CA ARG A 637 2.10 18.86 16.42
C ARG A 637 3.64 18.91 16.46
N PRO A 638 4.32 18.13 17.31
CA PRO A 638 5.78 18.15 17.37
C PRO A 638 6.38 17.56 16.09
N GLY A 639 7.30 18.31 15.49
CA GLY A 639 8.18 17.85 14.42
C GLY A 639 9.53 17.41 14.97
N ASN A 640 10.61 17.84 14.31
CA ASN A 640 11.97 17.54 14.73
C ASN A 640 12.32 18.29 16.03
N ILE A 641 13.09 17.63 16.90
CA ILE A 641 13.61 18.18 18.15
C ILE A 641 15.13 18.30 18.01
N TRP A 642 15.67 19.48 18.31
CA TRP A 642 17.09 19.79 18.19
C TRP A 642 17.62 20.40 19.48
N ARG A 643 18.88 20.15 19.78
CA ARG A 643 19.63 20.89 20.80
C ARG A 643 20.55 21.87 20.11
N PHE A 644 20.61 23.08 20.61
CA PHE A 644 21.52 24.12 20.12
C PHE A 644 21.99 25.01 21.25
N GLU A 645 23.14 25.66 21.05
CA GLU A 645 23.64 26.72 21.91
C GLU A 645 23.30 28.06 21.24
N SER A 646 22.70 28.99 21.99
CA SER A 646 22.39 30.33 21.47
C SER A 646 23.61 31.24 21.60
N GLU A 647 23.97 31.94 20.52
CA GLU A 647 25.02 32.95 20.55
C GLU A 647 24.69 34.10 21.51
N ASP A 648 23.41 34.46 21.62
CA ASP A 648 22.93 35.52 22.50
C ASP A 648 22.89 35.10 23.97
N ARG A 649 22.88 33.78 24.24
CA ARG A 649 22.75 33.17 25.57
C ARG A 649 23.79 32.06 25.79
N PRO A 650 25.09 32.41 25.78
CA PRO A 650 26.16 31.42 25.90
C PRO A 650 26.09 30.70 27.25
N GLY A 651 26.11 29.37 27.20
CA GLY A 651 26.00 28.49 28.37
C GLY A 651 24.57 28.08 28.73
N GLU A 652 23.54 28.60 28.05
CA GLU A 652 22.19 28.04 28.14
C GLU A 652 22.04 26.85 27.19
N GLU A 653 21.54 25.72 27.71
CA GLU A 653 21.17 24.58 26.88
C GLU A 653 19.72 24.74 26.41
N LEU A 654 19.57 24.95 25.10
CA LEU A 654 18.27 25.18 24.48
C LEU A 654 17.87 23.98 23.62
N ILE A 655 16.58 23.65 23.69
CA ILE A 655 15.95 22.66 22.82
C ILE A 655 14.93 23.36 21.94
N ALA A 656 15.10 23.27 20.62
CA ALA A 656 14.10 23.69 19.65
C ALA A 656 13.21 22.51 19.26
N ILE A 657 11.91 22.64 19.45
CA ILE A 657 10.88 21.71 18.96
C ILE A 657 10.18 22.39 17.79
N HIS A 658 10.42 21.92 16.57
CA HIS A 658 9.74 22.47 15.39
C HIS A 658 8.26 22.10 15.40
N ARG A 659 7.43 23.02 14.92
CA ARG A 659 6.00 22.76 14.68
C ARG A 659 5.87 22.06 13.33
N ALA A 660 5.34 20.84 13.33
CA ALA A 660 4.89 20.22 12.08
C ALA A 660 3.67 21.02 11.60
N LEU A 661 3.80 21.75 10.48
CA LEU A 661 2.63 22.37 9.88
C LEU A 661 1.67 21.25 9.47
N SER A 662 0.44 21.32 9.96
CA SER A 662 -0.65 20.49 9.46
C SER A 662 -0.65 20.61 7.93
N ARG A 663 -0.52 19.48 7.22
CA ARG A 663 -0.75 19.45 5.78
C ARG A 663 -2.16 19.97 5.56
N SER A 664 -2.28 21.16 4.99
CA SER A 664 -3.55 21.55 4.40
C SER A 664 -3.88 20.53 3.31
N PRO A 665 -5.09 19.95 3.27
CA PRO A 665 -5.46 19.00 2.23
C PRO A 665 -5.20 19.64 0.85
N GLY A 666 -4.19 19.16 0.12
CA GLY A 666 -3.79 19.69 -1.19
C GLY A 666 -2.38 20.27 -1.31
N ASP A 667 -1.67 20.53 -0.22
CA ASP A 667 -0.26 20.98 -0.26
C ASP A 667 0.69 19.85 0.15
N ASN A 668 1.40 19.29 -0.84
CA ASN A 668 2.40 18.24 -0.63
C ASN A 668 3.77 18.79 -0.21
N THR A 669 3.94 20.11 -0.10
CA THR A 669 5.19 20.69 0.39
C THR A 669 5.14 20.85 1.90
N GLU A 670 5.84 19.99 2.63
CA GLU A 670 6.12 20.21 4.06
C GLU A 670 6.99 21.46 4.20
N ARG A 671 6.36 22.63 4.31
CA ARG A 671 7.04 23.84 4.76
C ARG A 671 7.13 23.75 6.27
N SER A 672 8.33 23.62 6.83
CA SER A 672 8.52 23.83 8.26
C SER A 672 8.23 25.29 8.57
N SER A 673 7.40 25.58 9.57
CA SER A 673 7.34 26.94 10.12
C SER A 673 8.75 27.32 10.61
N PRO A 674 9.24 28.54 10.33
CA PRO A 674 10.49 29.02 10.92
C PRO A 674 10.35 29.24 12.43
N LEU A 675 9.14 29.16 13.00
CA LEU A 675 8.90 29.26 14.44
C LEU A 675 9.06 27.87 15.08
N ALA A 676 10.04 27.77 15.97
CA ALA A 676 10.22 26.63 16.85
C ALA A 676 9.89 27.02 18.29
N PHE A 677 9.39 26.03 19.02
CA PHE A 677 9.23 26.15 20.46
C PHE A 677 10.59 25.92 21.11
N VAL A 678 11.19 26.95 21.68
CA VAL A 678 12.50 26.89 22.32
C VAL A 678 12.30 26.70 23.82
N PHE A 679 12.86 25.61 24.33
CA PHE A 679 12.79 25.25 25.73
C PHE A 679 14.18 25.36 26.35
N ASN A 680 14.33 26.20 27.38
CA ASN A 680 15.58 26.30 28.14
C ASN A 680 15.58 25.23 29.24
N LEU A 681 16.51 24.28 29.15
CA LEU A 681 16.62 23.16 30.09
C LEU A 681 16.98 23.58 31.52
N SER A 682 17.70 24.70 31.67
CA SER A 682 18.16 25.18 32.97
C SER A 682 17.09 25.95 33.75
N THR A 683 16.25 26.72 33.05
CA THR A 683 15.19 27.53 33.67
C THR A 683 13.82 26.86 33.62
N GLY A 684 13.63 25.90 32.71
CA GLY A 684 12.32 25.34 32.39
C GLY A 684 11.42 26.29 31.60
N GLU A 685 11.94 27.44 31.17
CA GLU A 685 11.16 28.43 30.43
C GLU A 685 11.00 28.04 28.95
N ALA A 686 9.80 28.29 28.44
CA ALA A 686 9.41 28.04 27.07
C ALA A 686 9.14 29.35 26.33
N THR A 687 9.78 29.52 25.17
CA THR A 687 9.61 30.69 24.29
C THR A 687 9.31 30.23 22.87
N LEU A 688 8.73 31.13 22.07
CA LEU A 688 8.62 30.94 20.61
C LEU A 688 9.66 31.81 19.93
N GLU A 689 10.58 31.16 19.22
CA GLU A 689 11.67 31.84 18.55
C GLU A 689 11.74 31.41 17.09
N LYS A 690 12.23 32.31 16.24
CA LYS A 690 12.57 31.95 14.88
C LYS A 690 13.89 31.20 14.92
N VAL A 691 13.83 29.89 14.73
CA VAL A 691 15.02 29.04 14.66
C VAL A 691 15.23 28.69 13.20
N PRO A 692 16.38 29.05 12.59
CA PRO A 692 16.67 28.65 11.23
C PRO A 692 16.57 27.12 11.15
N ALA A 693 15.92 26.61 10.11
CA ALA A 693 15.93 25.18 9.85
C ALA A 693 17.41 24.76 9.74
N PRO A 694 17.84 23.67 10.40
CA PRO A 694 19.21 23.21 10.29
C PRO A 694 19.55 23.01 8.80
N GLU A 695 20.68 23.56 8.37
CA GLU A 695 21.23 23.22 7.04
C GLU A 695 21.50 21.71 7.06
N SER A 696 20.79 20.99 6.18
CA SER A 696 20.65 19.53 6.16
C SER A 696 21.96 18.77 6.02
#